data_AF-D8QKA4-F1
#
_entry.id   AF-D8QKA4-F1
#
_cell.length_a   1.000
_cell.length_b   1.000
_cell.length_c   1.000
_cell.angle_alpha   90.00
_cell.angle_beta   90.00
_cell.angle_gamma   90.00
#
_symmetry.space_group_name_H-M   'P 1'
#
loop_
_entity.id
_entity.type
_entity.pdbx_description
1 polymer ?
#
loop_
_entity_poly.entity_id
_entity_poly.type
_entity_poly.pdbx_seq_one_letter_code
_entity_poly.pdbx_strand_id
1 'polypeptide(L)'
;MVWALSEKRLDRTKFHPIAFHEVVFGGNSYNVIDFNVLEGWISFHHSLHWLLAELFKHVDLLSEESLKAVGLTSVREVVLRYASEQAILTVIDFPLRVLAMIAQIRTGLWVRNGFAIRGQLLHYRDFMLRELCYDQDLFILQTAFIILDPETVLVTMLDRFALTSYFSGVVTHPVYDGGQLGGMVEELLYVLITVLSENANASRLPIRFAVRREIVHALAMGPASFTDLVKRVAERLVDDTCFEGVLHEVANFKAPEATTDIGVYELRDECFDEVNPFFYHYTRNKREEVDQILRARLKKKTGQTDPVITPKPWGVNFGPFANLPATFESDVLLQIVFYAVYNVLVLTESAGATPPSAEAILDQVLHMMMLAIVERPTVFAEKAVTKTFEEKNLLDVLCALERNDLYKTYRPRIDWILSRIEERGMSGEVARRRQAHEGTKPAEDPEEVKKRAAKARQEAIMKQMKAQQASFAVNFNDLDDDEDEDMEDATQETTSYGTCIVCQEDLNANKPFGALGLVQPSRFMRRHPDANPAYLNEVLQTPPSLDRPIQTKPPRFPPEEAFSRTPPPLPPPNLDAFQPSFTRFGLHSSVCSHMMHLECFQVYSVSIRQRHRAQTTRNHPESIPRKEYICPLCKSLGNAIFPVIDAQPTPVSPLPFPDWIRSASISILKSKPDPQLESLQFRNGTGEFVFWAAQDPAYSTAIRAADKPDAAETHKMLDTVMHICKSVSAQTRHLRDRPEPDAGERGAGIYLPEELLGYTIASMEIAQRGQQGTHAVVADCLSEPQARMIRGLLTCLQKLAALHLKGRPDEGREAVQHAIIKRLLPEWSRTSLTSFSYPLLLRDPFTVLVETAAIAPEMLQYVLVLTYYACLARTVIGLVYVLNKTRSVATMQLTRRQHEGIFGDVRMFFMSVVRHSPVFEHTATLVFETFGEARIERLLYAFTLPFLRRASILCRAALPRQFAVPEGAGMSAECEYSRLLTLLGIPPLADLPRQDTLQNALSGWCAHYGHSHAAAQLNCGVVLDYPVVYQLARLPAMLDTLFIDQERTMRCASCKMVPADAALCLLCGTACCLQSDCCKDTEGGGEHGECNMHMRECGGAIGVFFLVKRCAVLYLYANNGAFTPSPYLDAHGEMDSSMRRGRRQYLHHARWEDIRKIWLNHGIPTLIARKLESTVDSGGWETL
;
A
#
# COMPACT_ATOMS: atom_id res chain seq x y z
N MET A 1 -49.80 8.70 -30.84
CA MET A 1 -48.76 9.60 -30.29
C MET A 1 -48.34 10.70 -31.28
N VAL A 2 -49.20 11.08 -32.24
CA VAL A 2 -48.98 12.17 -33.22
C VAL A 2 -49.97 13.30 -32.91
N TRP A 3 -50.03 13.72 -31.63
CA TRP A 3 -51.01 14.70 -31.13
C TRP A 3 -50.43 16.12 -30.98
N ALA A 4 -49.22 16.38 -31.49
CA ALA A 4 -48.54 17.66 -31.28
C ALA A 4 -48.89 18.75 -32.31
N LEU A 5 -49.37 18.40 -33.51
CA LEU A 5 -49.41 19.34 -34.64
C LEU A 5 -50.74 20.10 -34.82
N SER A 6 -51.84 19.65 -34.19
CA SER A 6 -53.13 20.33 -34.26
C SER A 6 -53.34 21.38 -33.16
N GLU A 7 -52.44 21.47 -32.17
CA GLU A 7 -52.59 22.37 -31.03
C GLU A 7 -52.13 23.79 -31.34
N LYS A 8 -52.97 24.77 -31.02
CA LYS A 8 -52.64 26.22 -31.14
C LYS A 8 -51.49 26.67 -30.23
N ARG A 9 -51.10 25.85 -29.26
CA ARG A 9 -50.03 26.15 -28.27
C ARG A 9 -48.63 25.75 -28.75
N LEU A 10 -48.52 25.01 -29.86
CA LEU A 10 -47.22 24.64 -30.42
C LEU A 10 -46.53 25.87 -31.02
N ASP A 11 -45.26 26.08 -30.71
CA ASP A 11 -44.45 27.13 -31.34
C ASP A 11 -44.20 26.78 -32.81
N ARG A 12 -45.04 27.32 -33.69
CA ARG A 12 -45.00 27.08 -35.14
C ARG A 12 -43.74 27.65 -35.81
N THR A 13 -42.94 28.44 -35.10
CA THR A 13 -41.63 28.91 -35.58
C THR A 13 -40.52 27.89 -35.34
N LYS A 14 -40.75 26.91 -34.46
CA LYS A 14 -39.78 25.85 -34.13
C LYS A 14 -40.21 24.47 -34.60
N PHE A 15 -41.51 24.19 -34.63
CA PHE A 15 -42.07 22.89 -34.98
C PHE A 15 -42.98 23.00 -36.20
N HIS A 16 -42.42 22.74 -37.37
CA HIS A 16 -43.16 22.68 -38.63
C HIS A 16 -43.92 21.35 -38.77
N PRO A 17 -45.01 21.31 -39.57
CA PRO A 17 -45.62 20.05 -39.97
C PRO A 17 -44.57 19.12 -40.61
N ILE A 18 -44.68 17.82 -40.33
CA ILE A 18 -43.77 16.82 -40.91
C ILE A 18 -44.00 16.76 -42.42
N ALA A 19 -42.92 16.99 -43.16
CA ALA A 19 -42.89 16.86 -44.62
C ALA A 19 -42.25 15.52 -45.00
N PHE A 20 -42.62 15.05 -46.20
CA PHE A 20 -42.06 13.85 -46.79
C PHE A 20 -41.51 14.18 -48.17
N HIS A 21 -40.42 13.53 -48.56
CA HIS A 21 -39.84 13.62 -49.89
C HIS A 21 -39.53 12.23 -50.46
N GLU A 22 -39.39 12.22 -51.78
CA GLU A 22 -39.10 11.01 -52.55
C GLU A 22 -37.59 10.81 -52.66
N VAL A 23 -37.09 9.65 -52.23
CA VAL A 23 -35.68 9.24 -52.33
C VAL A 23 -35.60 8.03 -53.25
N VAL A 24 -34.86 8.18 -54.35
CA VAL A 24 -34.58 7.08 -55.28
C VAL A 24 -33.30 6.38 -54.84
N PHE A 25 -33.40 5.09 -54.50
CA PHE A 25 -32.27 4.28 -54.06
C PHE A 25 -32.42 2.82 -54.53
N GLY A 26 -31.34 2.19 -54.98
CA GLY A 26 -31.37 0.78 -55.40
C GLY A 26 -32.36 0.44 -56.54
N GLY A 27 -32.72 1.42 -57.37
CA GLY A 27 -33.68 1.27 -58.47
C GLY A 27 -35.16 1.42 -58.07
N ASN A 28 -35.45 1.63 -56.78
CA ASN A 28 -36.79 1.86 -56.25
C ASN A 28 -36.92 3.29 -55.71
N SER A 29 -38.16 3.73 -55.53
CA SER A 29 -38.49 5.02 -54.93
C SER A 29 -39.12 4.84 -53.55
N TYR A 30 -38.64 5.60 -52.57
CA TYR A 30 -39.06 5.55 -51.17
C TYR A 30 -39.55 6.92 -50.70
N ASN A 31 -40.66 6.95 -49.99
CA ASN A 31 -41.21 8.18 -49.43
C ASN A 31 -40.81 8.31 -47.96
N VAL A 32 -39.83 9.16 -47.66
CA VAL A 32 -39.20 9.31 -46.33
C VAL A 32 -39.39 10.72 -45.80
N ILE A 33 -39.05 10.95 -44.52
CA ILE A 33 -39.27 12.25 -43.87
C ILE A 33 -38.18 13.25 -44.26
N ASP A 34 -38.61 14.43 -44.69
CA ASP A 34 -37.73 15.56 -44.99
C ASP A 34 -37.34 16.28 -43.69
N PHE A 35 -36.11 16.07 -43.23
CA PHE A 35 -35.58 16.75 -42.05
C PHE A 35 -34.04 16.84 -42.05
N ASN A 36 -33.52 18.06 -42.02
CA ASN A 36 -32.08 18.29 -41.91
C ASN A 36 -31.65 18.45 -40.44
N VAL A 37 -30.85 17.51 -39.93
CA VAL A 37 -30.34 17.50 -38.55
C VAL A 37 -29.46 18.71 -38.24
N LEU A 38 -28.78 19.27 -39.24
CA LEU A 38 -27.89 20.43 -39.08
C LEU A 38 -28.64 21.75 -38.84
N GLU A 39 -29.89 21.83 -39.28
CA GLU A 39 -30.69 23.06 -39.29
C GLU A 39 -31.93 22.97 -38.39
N GLY A 40 -32.45 21.75 -38.19
CA GLY A 40 -33.68 21.50 -37.44
C GLY A 40 -33.50 21.52 -35.92
N TRP A 41 -34.61 21.78 -35.22
CA TRP A 41 -34.67 21.72 -33.75
C TRP A 41 -34.75 20.26 -33.26
N ILE A 42 -33.84 19.88 -32.35
CA ILE A 42 -33.70 18.52 -31.83
C ILE A 42 -33.58 18.56 -30.31
N SER A 43 -34.06 17.49 -29.65
CA SER A 43 -33.93 17.25 -28.21
C SER A 43 -33.28 15.88 -28.00
N PHE A 44 -32.46 15.73 -26.95
CA PHE A 44 -32.01 14.41 -26.50
C PHE A 44 -33.09 13.61 -25.77
N HIS A 45 -34.16 14.28 -25.31
CA HIS A 45 -35.15 13.68 -24.42
C HIS A 45 -36.50 13.49 -25.12
N HIS A 46 -36.89 12.22 -25.26
CA HIS A 46 -38.11 11.80 -25.95
C HIS A 46 -38.89 10.77 -25.11
N SER A 47 -39.27 11.13 -23.88
CA SER A 47 -39.82 10.20 -22.87
C SER A 47 -41.02 9.36 -23.32
N LEU A 48 -41.87 9.87 -24.22
CA LEU A 48 -42.98 9.09 -24.76
C LEU A 48 -42.51 7.98 -25.73
N HIS A 49 -41.42 8.21 -26.45
CA HIS A 49 -40.80 7.20 -27.31
C HIS A 49 -40.13 6.12 -26.46
N TRP A 50 -39.48 6.50 -25.36
CA TRP A 50 -38.91 5.55 -24.40
C TRP A 50 -39.99 4.70 -23.73
N LEU A 51 -41.12 5.30 -23.35
CA LEU A 51 -42.29 4.54 -22.86
C LEU A 51 -42.81 3.58 -23.93
N LEU A 52 -42.90 4.01 -25.19
CA LEU A 52 -43.32 3.15 -26.28
C LEU A 52 -42.36 1.98 -26.50
N ALA A 53 -41.05 2.22 -26.43
CA ALA A 53 -40.03 1.20 -26.50
C ALA A 53 -40.19 0.17 -25.36
N GLU A 54 -40.41 0.62 -24.12
CA GLU A 54 -40.72 -0.26 -22.98
C GLU A 54 -41.97 -1.12 -23.21
N LEU A 55 -43.04 -0.55 -23.80
CA LEU A 55 -44.23 -1.32 -24.14
C LEU A 55 -43.94 -2.44 -25.15
N PHE A 56 -43.06 -2.19 -26.12
CA PHE A 56 -42.65 -3.19 -27.11
C PHE A 56 -41.76 -4.31 -26.54
N LYS A 57 -41.16 -4.14 -25.34
CA LYS A 57 -40.37 -5.20 -24.68
C LYS A 57 -41.22 -6.34 -24.11
N HIS A 58 -42.55 -6.17 -24.04
CA HIS A 58 -43.48 -7.23 -23.66
C HIS A 58 -43.73 -8.22 -24.81
N VAL A 59 -42.66 -8.82 -25.31
CA VAL A 59 -42.64 -9.69 -26.50
C VAL A 59 -43.51 -10.95 -26.36
N ASP A 60 -43.77 -11.39 -25.14
CA ASP A 60 -44.69 -12.49 -24.80
C ASP A 60 -46.16 -12.12 -25.10
N LEU A 61 -46.55 -10.89 -24.78
CA LEU A 61 -47.89 -10.36 -25.10
C LEU A 61 -48.03 -10.09 -26.60
N LEU A 62 -46.91 -9.77 -27.26
CA LEU A 62 -46.84 -9.50 -28.69
C LEU A 62 -46.49 -10.73 -29.54
N SER A 63 -46.46 -11.92 -28.93
CA SER A 63 -46.22 -13.17 -29.65
C SER A 63 -47.40 -13.50 -30.57
N GLU A 64 -47.13 -14.21 -31.66
CA GLU A 64 -48.20 -14.60 -32.60
C GLU A 64 -49.34 -15.37 -31.91
N GLU A 65 -49.03 -16.22 -30.93
CA GLU A 65 -50.02 -16.99 -30.18
C GLU A 65 -50.94 -16.07 -29.36
N SER A 66 -50.35 -15.16 -28.58
CA SER A 66 -51.08 -14.17 -27.78
C SER A 66 -51.93 -13.23 -28.65
N LEU A 67 -51.40 -12.81 -29.80
CA LEU A 67 -52.12 -11.95 -30.74
C LEU A 67 -53.28 -12.69 -31.42
N LYS A 68 -53.09 -13.95 -31.82
CA LYS A 68 -54.14 -14.78 -32.43
C LYS A 68 -55.32 -14.97 -31.46
N ALA A 69 -55.04 -15.11 -30.16
CA ALA A 69 -56.07 -15.21 -29.13
C ALA A 69 -57.01 -13.99 -29.05
N VAL A 70 -56.56 -12.82 -29.50
CA VAL A 70 -57.36 -11.58 -29.57
C VAL A 70 -57.75 -11.18 -31.01
N GLY A 71 -57.59 -12.09 -31.98
CA GLY A 71 -57.97 -11.89 -33.37
C GLY A 71 -57.01 -11.03 -34.20
N LEU A 72 -55.73 -10.99 -33.84
CA LEU A 72 -54.67 -10.28 -34.55
C LEU A 72 -53.55 -11.26 -34.96
N THR A 73 -52.86 -11.01 -36.07
CA THR A 73 -51.88 -11.97 -36.63
C THR A 73 -50.42 -11.58 -36.44
N SER A 74 -50.13 -10.28 -36.31
CA SER A 74 -48.77 -9.76 -36.18
C SER A 74 -48.74 -8.40 -35.48
N VAL A 75 -47.59 -8.01 -34.94
CA VAL A 75 -47.39 -6.67 -34.36
C VAL A 75 -47.60 -5.58 -35.41
N ARG A 76 -47.23 -5.84 -36.68
CA ARG A 76 -47.54 -4.96 -37.80
C ARG A 76 -49.04 -4.69 -37.89
N GLU A 77 -49.89 -5.72 -37.80
CA GLU A 77 -51.34 -5.54 -37.83
C GLU A 77 -51.85 -4.75 -36.62
N VAL A 78 -51.33 -5.02 -35.41
CA VAL A 78 -51.69 -4.28 -34.18
C VAL A 78 -51.49 -2.77 -34.38
N VAL A 79 -50.33 -2.40 -34.95
CA VAL A 79 -49.94 -1.00 -35.12
C VAL A 79 -50.67 -0.36 -36.30
N LEU A 80 -50.70 -1.02 -37.46
CA LEU A 80 -51.28 -0.48 -38.68
C LEU A 80 -52.81 -0.37 -38.64
N ARG A 81 -53.47 -1.02 -37.68
CA ARG A 81 -54.91 -0.83 -37.40
C ARG A 81 -55.25 0.60 -37.00
N TYR A 82 -54.32 1.32 -36.36
CA TYR A 82 -54.56 2.66 -35.81
C TYR A 82 -53.57 3.73 -36.30
N ALA A 83 -52.56 3.36 -37.07
CA ALA A 83 -51.53 4.26 -37.58
C ALA A 83 -51.15 3.90 -39.03
N SER A 84 -50.91 4.89 -39.88
CA SER A 84 -50.32 4.65 -41.21
C SER A 84 -48.82 4.39 -41.10
N GLU A 85 -48.23 3.79 -42.13
CA GLU A 85 -46.77 3.60 -42.23
C GLU A 85 -46.02 4.94 -42.09
N GLN A 86 -46.54 6.02 -42.69
CA GLN A 86 -46.01 7.38 -42.51
C GLN A 86 -46.06 7.87 -41.05
N ALA A 87 -47.09 7.49 -40.29
CA ALA A 87 -47.18 7.81 -38.87
C ALA A 87 -46.14 7.05 -38.04
N ILE A 88 -45.77 5.83 -38.46
CA ILE A 88 -44.70 5.05 -37.83
C ILE A 88 -43.31 5.54 -38.24
N LEU A 89 -43.13 5.97 -39.50
CA LEU A 89 -41.91 6.68 -39.90
C LEU A 89 -41.72 7.96 -39.08
N THR A 90 -42.80 8.70 -38.82
CA THR A 90 -42.78 9.87 -37.91
C THR A 90 -42.38 9.46 -36.49
N VAL A 91 -42.96 8.34 -36.04
CA VAL A 91 -42.55 7.51 -34.90
C VAL A 91 -41.05 7.58 -34.56
N ILE A 92 -40.35 6.93 -35.48
CA ILE A 92 -38.96 6.49 -35.35
C ILE A 92 -37.96 7.58 -35.72
N ASP A 93 -38.43 8.62 -36.42
CA ASP A 93 -37.58 9.70 -36.89
C ASP A 93 -36.98 10.51 -35.74
N PHE A 94 -37.67 10.65 -34.61
CA PHE A 94 -37.13 11.35 -33.43
C PHE A 94 -35.88 10.63 -32.85
N PRO A 95 -35.96 9.34 -32.48
CA PRO A 95 -34.78 8.53 -32.15
C PRO A 95 -33.67 8.61 -33.21
N LEU A 96 -34.04 8.53 -34.50
CA LEU A 96 -33.06 8.56 -35.59
C LEU A 96 -32.35 9.92 -35.71
N ARG A 97 -33.06 11.03 -35.51
CA ARG A 97 -32.46 12.39 -35.42
C ARG A 97 -31.46 12.47 -34.29
N VAL A 98 -31.76 11.88 -33.13
CA VAL A 98 -30.82 11.84 -31.99
C VAL A 98 -29.58 11.05 -32.37
N LEU A 99 -29.70 9.85 -32.96
CA LEU A 99 -28.54 9.05 -33.38
C LEU A 99 -27.68 9.75 -34.44
N ALA A 100 -28.32 10.38 -35.44
CA ALA A 100 -27.62 11.17 -36.45
C ALA A 100 -26.92 12.39 -35.82
N MET A 101 -27.57 13.08 -34.88
CA MET A 101 -26.96 14.20 -34.14
C MET A 101 -25.77 13.73 -33.29
N ILE A 102 -25.87 12.57 -32.62
CA ILE A 102 -24.76 11.96 -31.87
C ILE A 102 -23.58 11.69 -32.80
N ALA A 103 -23.83 11.11 -33.97
CA ALA A 103 -22.80 10.90 -34.98
C ALA A 103 -22.13 12.22 -35.38
N GLN A 104 -22.93 13.26 -35.68
CA GLN A 104 -22.42 14.57 -36.04
C GLN A 104 -21.61 15.26 -34.92
N ILE A 105 -22.01 15.11 -33.65
CA ILE A 105 -21.26 15.64 -32.50
C ILE A 105 -19.91 14.94 -32.40
N ARG A 106 -19.86 13.62 -32.58
CA ARG A 106 -18.64 12.81 -32.49
C ARG A 106 -17.68 13.05 -33.66
N THR A 107 -18.20 13.33 -34.86
CA THR A 107 -17.40 13.70 -36.04
C THR A 107 -16.96 15.17 -36.06
N GLY A 108 -17.41 15.97 -35.10
CA GLY A 108 -16.92 17.34 -34.89
C GLY A 108 -17.71 18.43 -35.62
N LEU A 109 -18.92 18.15 -36.10
CA LEU A 109 -19.77 19.15 -36.77
C LEU A 109 -20.36 20.19 -35.79
N TRP A 110 -20.40 19.89 -34.49
CA TRP A 110 -21.02 20.72 -33.45
C TRP A 110 -20.02 21.43 -32.51
N VAL A 111 -18.75 21.59 -32.94
CA VAL A 111 -17.66 22.10 -32.07
C VAL A 111 -17.92 23.51 -31.54
N ARG A 112 -18.58 24.37 -32.32
CA ARG A 112 -18.88 25.77 -31.93
C ARG A 112 -19.93 25.88 -30.81
N ASN A 113 -20.70 24.82 -30.55
CA ASN A 113 -21.71 24.77 -29.48
C ASN A 113 -21.06 24.54 -28.10
N GLY A 114 -19.75 24.32 -28.04
CA GLY A 114 -18.97 24.25 -26.80
C GLY A 114 -19.16 22.96 -26.01
N PHE A 115 -18.72 22.97 -24.75
CA PHE A 115 -18.76 21.79 -23.88
C PHE A 115 -20.18 21.34 -23.52
N ALA A 116 -21.17 22.23 -23.57
CA ALA A 116 -22.56 21.91 -23.19
C ALA A 116 -23.15 20.76 -24.03
N ILE A 117 -22.98 20.77 -25.35
CA ILE A 117 -23.51 19.71 -26.21
C ILE A 117 -22.76 18.38 -26.01
N ARG A 118 -21.44 18.44 -25.79
CA ARG A 118 -20.62 17.27 -25.47
C ARG A 118 -20.99 16.69 -24.10
N GLY A 119 -21.26 17.54 -23.12
CA GLY A 119 -21.74 17.15 -21.79
C GLY A 119 -23.11 16.47 -21.85
N GLN A 120 -24.04 16.96 -22.66
CA GLN A 120 -25.35 16.31 -22.86
C GLN A 120 -25.20 14.91 -23.47
N LEU A 121 -24.34 14.76 -24.49
CA LEU A 121 -24.01 13.46 -25.06
C LEU A 121 -23.40 12.51 -24.02
N LEU A 122 -22.47 12.99 -23.20
CA LEU A 122 -21.83 12.19 -22.13
C LEU A 122 -22.89 11.65 -21.17
N HIS A 123 -23.78 12.50 -20.63
CA HIS A 123 -24.84 12.06 -19.73
C HIS A 123 -25.83 11.11 -20.39
N TYR A 124 -26.20 11.36 -21.66
CA TYR A 124 -27.14 10.52 -22.41
C TYR A 124 -26.62 9.07 -22.60
N ARG A 125 -25.30 8.88 -22.64
CA ARG A 125 -24.65 7.55 -22.75
C ARG A 125 -24.03 7.06 -21.45
N ASP A 126 -24.16 7.80 -20.35
CA ASP A 126 -23.58 7.44 -19.06
C ASP A 126 -24.33 6.26 -18.42
N PHE A 127 -23.66 5.47 -17.58
CA PHE A 127 -24.22 4.24 -17.01
C PHE A 127 -25.49 4.48 -16.18
N MET A 128 -25.68 5.69 -15.66
CA MET A 128 -26.87 6.12 -14.91
C MET A 128 -28.14 6.26 -15.78
N LEU A 129 -28.00 6.66 -17.05
CA LEU A 129 -29.15 7.02 -17.92
C LEU A 129 -29.23 6.21 -19.22
N ARG A 130 -28.16 5.51 -19.63
CA ARG A 130 -28.08 4.87 -20.95
C ARG A 130 -29.24 3.90 -21.23
N GLU A 131 -29.67 3.12 -20.23
CA GLU A 131 -30.78 2.15 -20.37
C GLU A 131 -32.12 2.82 -20.69
N LEU A 132 -32.34 4.06 -20.23
CA LEU A 132 -33.57 4.82 -20.44
C LEU A 132 -33.51 5.68 -21.71
N CYS A 133 -32.32 5.94 -22.22
CA CYS A 133 -32.05 6.86 -23.32
C CYS A 133 -31.60 6.09 -24.56
N TYR A 134 -30.27 5.96 -24.75
CA TYR A 134 -29.64 5.38 -25.93
C TYR A 134 -30.16 3.97 -26.27
N ASP A 135 -30.32 3.12 -25.27
CA ASP A 135 -30.77 1.74 -25.45
C ASP A 135 -32.21 1.68 -25.97
N GLN A 136 -33.07 2.60 -25.54
CA GLN A 136 -34.47 2.68 -25.99
C GLN A 136 -34.55 3.22 -27.42
N ASP A 137 -33.73 4.21 -27.76
CA ASP A 137 -33.70 4.80 -29.11
C ASP A 137 -33.16 3.79 -30.14
N LEU A 138 -32.27 2.88 -29.75
CA LEU A 138 -31.88 1.73 -30.58
C LEU A 138 -32.98 0.68 -30.68
N PHE A 139 -33.64 0.35 -29.57
CA PHE A 139 -34.68 -0.68 -29.54
C PHE A 139 -35.93 -0.27 -30.34
N ILE A 140 -36.33 0.99 -30.28
CA ILE A 140 -37.47 1.49 -31.08
C ILE A 140 -37.17 1.45 -32.58
N LEU A 141 -35.92 1.69 -33.00
CA LEU A 141 -35.49 1.50 -34.40
C LEU A 141 -35.51 0.02 -34.79
N GLN A 142 -35.06 -0.87 -33.90
CA GLN A 142 -35.21 -2.31 -34.10
C GLN A 142 -36.67 -2.73 -34.27
N THR A 143 -37.58 -2.08 -33.56
CA THR A 143 -39.02 -2.33 -33.68
C THR A 143 -39.57 -1.83 -35.04
N ALA A 144 -38.94 -0.82 -35.64
CA ALA A 144 -39.34 -0.33 -36.97
C ALA A 144 -39.17 -1.41 -38.05
N PHE A 145 -38.07 -2.18 -38.00
CA PHE A 145 -37.76 -3.25 -38.95
C PHE A 145 -38.76 -4.40 -38.94
N ILE A 146 -39.53 -4.58 -37.85
CA ILE A 146 -40.58 -5.61 -37.77
C ILE A 146 -41.97 -5.08 -38.16
N ILE A 147 -42.20 -3.77 -38.07
CA ILE A 147 -43.50 -3.14 -38.39
C ILE A 147 -43.55 -2.69 -39.85
N LEU A 148 -42.47 -2.08 -40.34
CA LEU A 148 -42.36 -1.51 -41.68
C LEU A 148 -41.59 -2.45 -42.61
N ASP A 149 -41.56 -2.09 -43.90
CA ASP A 149 -40.65 -2.73 -44.86
C ASP A 149 -39.18 -2.40 -44.51
N PRO A 150 -38.29 -3.41 -44.37
CA PRO A 150 -36.90 -3.18 -43.99
C PRO A 150 -36.14 -2.23 -44.92
N GLU A 151 -36.40 -2.26 -46.23
CA GLU A 151 -35.72 -1.39 -47.19
C GLU A 151 -36.09 0.08 -46.97
N THR A 152 -37.37 0.34 -46.69
CA THR A 152 -37.87 1.68 -46.34
C THR A 152 -37.19 2.22 -45.06
N VAL A 153 -36.99 1.36 -44.05
CA VAL A 153 -36.29 1.77 -42.82
C VAL A 153 -34.81 2.06 -43.10
N LEU A 154 -34.12 1.21 -43.86
CA LEU A 154 -32.72 1.42 -44.26
C LEU A 154 -32.54 2.73 -45.03
N VAL A 155 -33.40 3.01 -46.01
CA VAL A 155 -33.33 4.26 -46.79
C VAL A 155 -33.64 5.48 -45.92
N THR A 156 -34.58 5.37 -44.97
CA THR A 156 -34.85 6.43 -43.99
C THR A 156 -33.61 6.71 -43.12
N MET A 157 -32.89 5.68 -42.70
CA MET A 157 -31.62 5.82 -41.96
C MET A 157 -30.53 6.48 -42.81
N LEU A 158 -30.38 6.06 -44.08
CA LEU A 158 -29.43 6.65 -45.02
C LEU A 158 -29.70 8.13 -45.27
N ASP A 159 -30.97 8.50 -45.45
CA ASP A 159 -31.39 9.88 -45.69
C ASP A 159 -31.13 10.76 -44.46
N ARG A 160 -31.50 10.31 -43.25
CA ARG A 160 -31.28 11.09 -42.01
C ARG A 160 -29.80 11.32 -41.69
N PHE A 161 -28.94 10.37 -42.05
CA PHE A 161 -27.48 10.50 -41.93
C PHE A 161 -26.83 11.25 -43.12
N ALA A 162 -27.60 11.60 -44.15
CA ALA A 162 -27.14 12.20 -45.41
C ALA A 162 -26.09 11.35 -46.16
N LEU A 163 -26.30 10.03 -46.21
CA LEU A 163 -25.35 9.05 -46.80
C LEU A 163 -25.87 8.33 -48.05
N THR A 164 -27.05 8.69 -48.57
CA THR A 164 -27.64 8.08 -49.79
C THR A 164 -26.69 8.13 -50.99
N SER A 165 -26.04 9.27 -51.22
CA SER A 165 -25.05 9.43 -52.29
C SER A 165 -23.79 8.59 -52.09
N TYR A 166 -23.31 8.46 -50.84
CA TYR A 166 -22.14 7.64 -50.53
C TYR A 166 -22.38 6.19 -50.90
N PHE A 167 -23.52 5.63 -50.47
CA PHE A 167 -23.91 4.25 -50.82
C PHE A 167 -24.49 4.11 -52.24
N SER A 168 -24.22 5.08 -53.11
CA SER A 168 -24.48 5.06 -54.56
C SER A 168 -23.22 5.37 -55.37
N GLY A 169 -22.03 5.30 -54.77
CA GLY A 169 -20.74 5.44 -55.45
C GLY A 169 -20.10 6.84 -55.38
N VAL A 170 -20.71 7.81 -54.69
CA VAL A 170 -20.18 9.18 -54.58
C VAL A 170 -19.32 9.33 -53.33
N VAL A 171 -18.02 9.57 -53.51
CA VAL A 171 -17.05 9.67 -52.38
C VAL A 171 -16.84 11.09 -51.85
N THR A 172 -17.59 12.07 -52.34
CA THR A 172 -17.58 13.46 -51.88
C THR A 172 -18.95 13.85 -51.32
N HIS A 173 -18.98 14.80 -50.40
CA HIS A 173 -20.23 15.28 -49.80
C HIS A 173 -20.22 16.81 -49.70
N PRO A 174 -21.37 17.50 -49.92
CA PRO A 174 -21.41 18.96 -49.92
C PRO A 174 -21.13 19.61 -48.56
N VAL A 175 -21.49 18.93 -47.47
CA VAL A 175 -21.31 19.43 -46.09
C VAL A 175 -20.16 18.74 -45.34
N TYR A 176 -20.15 17.41 -45.28
CA TYR A 176 -19.12 16.62 -44.61
C TYR A 176 -17.81 16.62 -45.41
N ASP A 177 -16.71 17.01 -44.77
CA ASP A 177 -15.38 16.80 -45.33
C ASP A 177 -15.01 15.30 -45.38
N GLY A 178 -13.89 14.94 -46.01
CA GLY A 178 -13.52 13.52 -46.18
C GLY A 178 -13.37 12.73 -44.88
N GLY A 179 -12.90 13.36 -43.80
CA GLY A 179 -12.77 12.71 -42.50
C GLY A 179 -14.11 12.58 -41.77
N GLN A 180 -14.93 13.64 -41.81
CA GLN A 180 -16.27 13.66 -41.26
C GLN A 180 -17.19 12.67 -41.97
N LEU A 181 -17.12 12.59 -43.30
CA LEU A 181 -17.89 11.65 -44.11
C LEU A 181 -17.57 10.20 -43.72
N GLY A 182 -16.28 9.85 -43.64
CA GLY A 182 -15.85 8.54 -43.16
C GLY A 182 -16.34 8.24 -41.74
N GLY A 183 -16.30 9.23 -40.85
CA GLY A 183 -16.84 9.10 -39.49
C GLY A 183 -18.36 8.93 -39.43
N MET A 184 -19.13 9.60 -40.30
CA MET A 184 -20.59 9.43 -40.38
C MET A 184 -20.97 8.04 -40.88
N VAL A 185 -20.23 7.51 -41.88
CA VAL A 185 -20.38 6.14 -42.37
C VAL A 185 -20.09 5.13 -41.26
N GLU A 186 -19.02 5.32 -40.50
CA GLU A 186 -18.68 4.50 -39.34
C GLU A 186 -19.80 4.47 -38.27
N GLU A 187 -20.43 5.61 -37.97
CA GLU A 187 -21.49 5.66 -36.97
C GLU A 187 -22.80 5.00 -37.48
N LEU A 188 -23.16 5.18 -38.75
CA LEU A 188 -24.33 4.51 -39.33
C LEU A 188 -24.16 2.99 -39.33
N LEU A 189 -23.01 2.50 -39.80
CA LEU A 189 -22.71 1.06 -39.85
C LEU A 189 -22.76 0.44 -38.45
N TYR A 190 -22.27 1.15 -37.42
CA TYR A 190 -22.36 0.71 -36.04
C TYR A 190 -23.80 0.61 -35.53
N VAL A 191 -24.66 1.60 -35.85
CA VAL A 191 -26.09 1.55 -35.51
C VAL A 191 -26.77 0.37 -36.18
N LEU A 192 -26.50 0.12 -37.48
CA LEU A 192 -27.05 -1.02 -38.21
C LEU A 192 -26.63 -2.36 -37.60
N ILE A 193 -25.34 -2.53 -37.30
CA ILE A 193 -24.84 -3.74 -36.63
C ILE A 193 -25.53 -3.92 -35.29
N THR A 194 -25.65 -2.86 -34.49
CA THR A 194 -26.29 -2.92 -33.17
C THR A 194 -27.76 -3.34 -33.28
N VAL A 195 -28.54 -2.67 -34.14
CA VAL A 195 -29.96 -2.97 -34.33
C VAL A 195 -30.20 -4.38 -34.85
N LEU A 196 -29.31 -4.91 -35.70
CA LEU A 196 -29.45 -6.25 -36.30
C LEU A 196 -28.85 -7.39 -35.46
N SER A 197 -28.08 -7.09 -34.41
CA SER A 197 -27.41 -8.12 -33.58
C SER A 197 -27.73 -8.08 -32.10
N GLU A 198 -28.22 -6.96 -31.55
CA GLU A 198 -28.59 -6.83 -30.14
C GLU A 198 -29.93 -7.52 -29.85
N ASN A 199 -29.91 -8.57 -29.05
CA ASN A 199 -31.07 -9.44 -28.82
C ASN A 199 -31.63 -9.41 -27.38
N ALA A 200 -31.02 -8.69 -26.43
CA ALA A 200 -31.42 -8.78 -25.02
C ALA A 200 -32.87 -8.32 -24.78
N ASN A 201 -33.27 -7.19 -25.36
CA ASN A 201 -34.65 -6.69 -25.27
C ASN A 201 -35.59 -7.52 -26.16
N ALA A 202 -35.17 -7.89 -27.37
CA ALA A 202 -35.96 -8.69 -28.31
C ALA A 202 -36.32 -10.10 -27.77
N SER A 203 -35.47 -10.67 -26.91
CA SER A 203 -35.71 -11.95 -26.24
C SER A 203 -36.32 -11.82 -24.84
N ARG A 204 -36.56 -10.58 -24.35
CA ARG A 204 -36.95 -10.28 -22.96
C ARG A 204 -36.08 -11.05 -21.96
N LEU A 205 -34.76 -10.83 -22.06
CA LEU A 205 -33.78 -11.53 -21.26
C LEU A 205 -34.08 -11.36 -19.75
N PRO A 206 -34.22 -12.46 -18.98
CA PRO A 206 -34.46 -12.34 -17.54
C PRO A 206 -33.35 -11.58 -16.84
N ILE A 207 -33.69 -10.83 -15.79
CA ILE A 207 -32.78 -9.89 -15.10
C ILE A 207 -31.42 -10.52 -14.74
N ARG A 208 -31.41 -11.74 -14.23
CA ARG A 208 -30.19 -12.49 -13.88
C ARG A 208 -29.25 -12.68 -15.06
N PHE A 209 -29.77 -12.99 -16.24
CA PHE A 209 -28.97 -13.17 -17.45
C PHE A 209 -28.52 -11.82 -18.04
N ALA A 210 -29.35 -10.77 -17.91
CA ALA A 210 -28.94 -9.41 -18.27
C ALA A 210 -27.75 -8.94 -17.40
N VAL A 211 -27.84 -9.14 -16.08
CA VAL A 211 -26.75 -8.88 -15.14
C VAL A 211 -25.49 -9.69 -15.48
N ARG A 212 -25.63 -10.99 -15.76
CA ARG A 212 -24.51 -11.85 -16.19
C ARG A 212 -23.83 -11.28 -17.42
N ARG A 213 -24.61 -10.96 -18.44
CA ARG A 213 -24.12 -10.41 -19.69
C ARG A 213 -23.35 -9.12 -19.46
N GLU A 214 -23.88 -8.19 -18.68
CA GLU A 214 -23.21 -6.91 -18.39
C GLU A 214 -21.90 -7.09 -17.63
N ILE A 215 -21.86 -7.94 -16.59
CA ILE A 215 -20.63 -8.21 -15.83
C ILE A 215 -19.57 -8.86 -16.71
N VAL A 216 -19.95 -9.85 -17.53
CA VAL A 216 -19.04 -10.53 -18.46
C VAL A 216 -18.37 -9.53 -19.39
N HIS A 217 -19.14 -8.64 -20.01
CA HIS A 217 -18.58 -7.62 -20.91
C HIS A 217 -17.79 -6.55 -20.14
N ALA A 218 -18.23 -6.18 -18.93
CA ALA A 218 -17.53 -5.21 -18.10
C ALA A 218 -16.13 -5.70 -17.67
N LEU A 219 -15.97 -7.00 -17.40
CA LEU A 219 -14.70 -7.63 -17.00
C LEU A 219 -13.88 -8.16 -18.19
N ALA A 220 -14.47 -8.31 -19.37
CA ALA A 220 -13.74 -8.68 -20.59
C ALA A 220 -12.71 -7.63 -21.01
N MET A 221 -12.93 -6.36 -20.62
CA MET A 221 -11.97 -5.26 -20.78
C MET A 221 -10.75 -5.39 -19.86
N GLY A 222 -10.77 -6.31 -18.90
CA GLY A 222 -9.68 -6.55 -17.96
C GLY A 222 -10.13 -6.47 -16.50
N PRO A 223 -9.22 -6.80 -15.56
CA PRO A 223 -9.48 -6.84 -14.13
C PRO A 223 -10.03 -5.50 -13.61
N ALA A 224 -10.98 -5.54 -12.68
CA ALA A 224 -11.58 -4.33 -12.10
C ALA A 224 -11.84 -4.47 -10.59
N SER A 225 -11.72 -3.36 -9.84
CA SER A 225 -12.24 -3.29 -8.48
C SER A 225 -13.78 -3.36 -8.47
N PHE A 226 -14.40 -3.59 -7.32
CA PHE A 226 -15.87 -3.63 -7.25
C PHE A 226 -16.48 -2.27 -7.61
N THR A 227 -15.91 -1.19 -7.08
CA THR A 227 -16.34 0.19 -7.37
C THR A 227 -16.19 0.53 -8.85
N ASP A 228 -15.10 0.10 -9.50
CA ASP A 228 -14.92 0.34 -10.94
C ASP A 228 -15.85 -0.52 -11.80
N LEU A 229 -16.16 -1.74 -11.35
CA LEU A 229 -17.12 -2.61 -12.03
C LEU A 229 -18.54 -2.03 -12.00
N VAL A 230 -18.98 -1.52 -10.86
CA VAL A 230 -20.31 -0.89 -10.70
C VAL A 230 -20.50 0.27 -11.67
N LYS A 231 -19.45 1.07 -11.93
CA LYS A 231 -19.51 2.19 -12.89
C LYS A 231 -19.57 1.74 -14.36
N ARG A 232 -19.29 0.47 -14.66
CA ARG A 232 -19.33 -0.08 -16.03
C ARG A 232 -20.70 -0.68 -16.36
N VAL A 233 -21.44 -1.12 -15.35
CA VAL A 233 -22.76 -1.75 -15.45
C VAL A 233 -23.86 -0.71 -15.18
N ALA A 234 -25.04 -0.89 -15.76
CA ALA A 234 -26.18 -0.01 -15.50
C ALA A 234 -26.62 -0.07 -14.02
N GLU A 235 -26.94 1.09 -13.44
CA GLU A 235 -27.27 1.24 -12.01
C GLU A 235 -28.38 0.28 -11.55
N ARG A 236 -29.48 0.21 -12.30
CA ARG A 236 -30.63 -0.68 -12.01
C ARG A 236 -30.24 -2.15 -11.91
N LEU A 237 -29.22 -2.58 -12.66
CA LEU A 237 -28.74 -3.96 -12.65
C LEU A 237 -27.79 -4.24 -11.48
N VAL A 238 -27.06 -3.22 -11.04
CA VAL A 238 -26.19 -3.29 -9.85
C VAL A 238 -27.02 -3.38 -8.58
N ASP A 239 -28.13 -2.65 -8.51
CA ASP A 239 -29.04 -2.62 -7.35
C ASP A 239 -29.85 -3.91 -7.18
N ASP A 240 -29.87 -4.78 -8.19
CA ASP A 240 -30.56 -6.07 -8.08
C ASP A 240 -29.81 -7.04 -7.16
N THR A 241 -30.55 -7.72 -6.29
CA THR A 241 -30.01 -8.68 -5.31
C THR A 241 -29.20 -9.82 -5.93
N CYS A 242 -29.38 -10.14 -7.22
CA CYS A 242 -28.62 -11.19 -7.87
C CYS A 242 -27.22 -10.75 -8.35
N PHE A 243 -26.90 -9.45 -8.36
CA PHE A 243 -25.65 -8.91 -8.90
C PHE A 243 -24.40 -9.56 -8.30
N GLU A 244 -24.28 -9.56 -6.97
CA GLU A 244 -23.12 -10.15 -6.28
C GLU A 244 -23.04 -11.66 -6.49
N GLY A 245 -24.19 -12.35 -6.49
CA GLY A 245 -24.24 -13.80 -6.75
C GLY A 245 -23.73 -14.14 -8.15
N VAL A 246 -24.17 -13.39 -9.17
CA VAL A 246 -23.71 -13.56 -10.54
C VAL A 246 -22.24 -13.17 -10.70
N LEU A 247 -21.79 -12.10 -10.04
CA LEU A 247 -20.37 -11.69 -10.04
C LEU A 247 -19.48 -12.84 -9.53
N HIS A 248 -19.86 -13.49 -8.44
CA HIS A 248 -19.13 -14.64 -7.92
C HIS A 248 -19.13 -15.85 -8.86
N GLU A 249 -20.16 -16.01 -9.70
CA GLU A 249 -20.25 -17.08 -10.69
C GLU A 249 -19.34 -16.85 -11.90
N VAL A 250 -19.20 -15.61 -12.37
CA VAL A 250 -18.46 -15.27 -13.60
C VAL A 250 -17.02 -14.81 -13.38
N ALA A 251 -16.67 -14.41 -12.16
CA ALA A 251 -15.37 -13.84 -11.85
C ALA A 251 -14.58 -14.66 -10.83
N ASN A 252 -13.26 -14.52 -10.89
CA ASN A 252 -12.31 -14.90 -9.86
C ASN A 252 -11.99 -13.65 -9.03
N PHE A 253 -12.21 -13.71 -7.73
CA PHE A 253 -11.84 -12.62 -6.81
C PHE A 253 -10.41 -12.79 -6.32
N LYS A 254 -9.56 -11.80 -6.59
CA LYS A 254 -8.21 -11.68 -6.04
C LYS A 254 -8.25 -10.72 -4.85
N ALA A 255 -8.08 -11.27 -3.65
CA ALA A 255 -8.05 -10.50 -2.42
C ALA A 255 -6.79 -9.60 -2.36
N PRO A 256 -6.86 -8.44 -1.68
CA PRO A 256 -5.68 -7.63 -1.43
C PRO A 256 -4.68 -8.39 -0.55
N GLU A 257 -3.40 -8.34 -0.90
CA GLU A 257 -2.33 -8.96 -0.11
C GLU A 257 -1.48 -7.92 0.62
N ALA A 258 -1.18 -6.80 -0.06
CA ALA A 258 -0.39 -5.71 0.52
C ALA A 258 -1.24 -4.60 1.16
N THR A 259 -0.57 -3.68 1.85
CA THR A 259 -1.18 -2.56 2.59
C THR A 259 -1.97 -1.60 1.68
N THR A 260 -1.54 -1.42 0.42
CA THR A 260 -2.16 -0.49 -0.54
C THR A 260 -3.08 -1.17 -1.54
N ASP A 261 -3.10 -2.50 -1.55
CA ASP A 261 -3.87 -3.26 -2.53
C ASP A 261 -5.37 -3.10 -2.27
N ILE A 262 -6.12 -3.28 -3.35
CA ILE A 262 -7.58 -3.32 -3.40
C ILE A 262 -7.96 -4.66 -4.01
N GLY A 263 -9.08 -5.25 -3.59
CA GLY A 263 -9.55 -6.48 -4.19
C GLY A 263 -10.00 -6.28 -5.65
N VAL A 264 -9.68 -7.24 -6.50
CA VAL A 264 -9.91 -7.16 -7.94
C VAL A 264 -10.67 -8.39 -8.44
N TYR A 265 -11.61 -8.18 -9.35
CA TYR A 265 -12.36 -9.21 -10.05
C TYR A 265 -11.79 -9.42 -11.44
N GLU A 266 -11.50 -10.67 -11.77
CA GLU A 266 -11.00 -11.11 -13.07
C GLU A 266 -12.02 -12.06 -13.72
N LEU A 267 -12.34 -11.85 -15.00
CA LEU A 267 -13.29 -12.73 -15.71
C LEU A 267 -12.73 -14.16 -15.77
N ARG A 268 -13.57 -15.15 -15.46
CA ARG A 268 -13.20 -16.56 -15.60
C ARG A 268 -13.00 -16.92 -17.06
N ASP A 269 -12.04 -17.81 -17.36
CA ASP A 269 -11.69 -18.13 -18.74
C ASP A 269 -12.90 -18.67 -19.54
N GLU A 270 -13.76 -19.47 -18.92
CA GLU A 270 -14.94 -20.05 -19.57
C GLU A 270 -15.94 -18.97 -20.01
N CYS A 271 -16.02 -17.86 -19.28
CA CYS A 271 -16.96 -16.77 -19.56
C CYS A 271 -16.50 -15.88 -20.73
N PHE A 272 -15.24 -15.96 -21.18
CA PHE A 272 -14.81 -15.22 -22.39
C PHE A 272 -15.50 -15.71 -23.66
N ASP A 273 -15.98 -16.96 -23.69
CA ASP A 273 -16.77 -17.48 -24.82
C ASP A 273 -18.15 -16.78 -24.92
N GLU A 274 -18.61 -16.09 -23.85
CA GLU A 274 -19.84 -15.30 -23.83
C GLU A 274 -19.67 -13.89 -24.40
N VAL A 275 -18.45 -13.34 -24.47
CA VAL A 275 -18.17 -11.95 -24.85
C VAL A 275 -18.45 -11.68 -26.34
N ASN A 276 -19.20 -10.62 -26.61
CA ASN A 276 -19.40 -10.06 -27.94
C ASN A 276 -18.50 -8.81 -28.14
N PRO A 277 -17.56 -8.81 -29.11
CA PRO A 277 -16.77 -7.62 -29.44
C PRO A 277 -17.63 -6.40 -29.80
N PHE A 278 -18.79 -6.62 -30.43
CA PHE A 278 -19.73 -5.57 -30.83
C PHE A 278 -20.80 -5.30 -29.76
N PHE A 279 -20.50 -5.58 -28.49
CA PHE A 279 -21.36 -5.20 -27.39
C PHE A 279 -21.58 -3.68 -27.39
N TYR A 280 -22.85 -3.28 -27.49
CA TYR A 280 -23.23 -1.94 -27.91
C TYR A 280 -22.92 -0.81 -26.91
N HIS A 281 -22.60 -1.15 -25.65
CA HIS A 281 -22.10 -0.20 -24.65
C HIS A 281 -20.58 0.01 -24.69
N TYR A 282 -19.84 -0.74 -25.52
CA TYR A 282 -18.44 -0.45 -25.75
C TYR A 282 -18.26 0.84 -26.55
N THR A 283 -17.26 1.62 -26.16
CA THR A 283 -16.73 2.66 -27.04
C THR A 283 -15.87 2.00 -28.11
N ARG A 284 -15.58 2.73 -29.19
CA ARG A 284 -14.68 2.25 -30.24
C ARG A 284 -13.36 1.68 -29.69
N ASN A 285 -12.70 2.42 -28.81
CA ASN A 285 -11.43 2.01 -28.20
C ASN A 285 -11.58 0.72 -27.38
N LYS A 286 -12.67 0.61 -26.60
CA LYS A 286 -12.95 -0.60 -25.80
C LYS A 286 -13.24 -1.82 -26.68
N ARG A 287 -13.95 -1.64 -27.79
CA ARG A 287 -14.18 -2.70 -28.77
C ARG A 287 -12.85 -3.22 -29.35
N GLU A 288 -11.98 -2.31 -29.79
CA GLU A 288 -10.67 -2.67 -30.33
C GLU A 288 -9.81 -3.43 -29.30
N GLU A 289 -9.83 -3.00 -28.04
CA GLU A 289 -9.14 -3.66 -26.93
C GLU A 289 -9.69 -5.08 -26.66
N VAL A 290 -11.02 -5.22 -26.56
CA VAL A 290 -11.68 -6.52 -26.33
C VAL A 290 -11.46 -7.49 -27.49
N ASP A 291 -11.52 -7.01 -28.74
CA ASP A 291 -11.22 -7.82 -29.93
C ASP A 291 -9.77 -8.37 -29.88
N GLN A 292 -8.80 -7.53 -29.50
CA GLN A 292 -7.41 -7.97 -29.33
C GLN A 292 -7.26 -9.02 -28.23
N ILE A 293 -7.92 -8.84 -27.08
CA ILE A 293 -7.92 -9.80 -25.97
C ILE A 293 -8.47 -11.16 -26.43
N LEU A 294 -9.60 -11.16 -27.13
CA LEU A 294 -10.25 -12.37 -27.62
C LEU A 294 -9.41 -13.08 -28.69
N ARG A 295 -8.80 -12.36 -29.64
CA ARG A 295 -7.89 -12.95 -30.63
C ARG A 295 -6.65 -13.55 -29.98
N ALA A 296 -6.06 -12.86 -29.00
CA ALA A 296 -4.91 -13.37 -28.26
C ALA A 296 -5.25 -14.66 -27.50
N ARG A 297 -6.44 -14.73 -26.88
CA ARG A 297 -6.95 -15.93 -26.23
C ARG A 297 -7.18 -17.06 -27.23
N LEU A 298 -7.84 -16.80 -28.35
CA LEU A 298 -8.09 -17.79 -29.40
C LEU A 298 -6.78 -18.34 -29.97
N LYS A 299 -5.78 -17.49 -30.22
CA LYS A 299 -4.46 -17.89 -30.71
C LYS A 299 -3.78 -18.88 -29.78
N LYS A 300 -3.88 -18.64 -28.46
CA LYS A 300 -3.37 -19.57 -27.44
C LYS A 300 -4.16 -20.88 -27.40
N LYS A 301 -5.48 -20.84 -27.58
CA LYS A 301 -6.38 -22.01 -27.51
C LYS A 301 -6.30 -22.91 -28.75
N THR A 302 -6.21 -22.34 -29.95
CA THR A 302 -6.27 -23.06 -31.23
C THR A 302 -4.90 -23.26 -31.89
N GLY A 303 -3.88 -22.52 -31.48
CA GLY A 303 -2.55 -22.53 -32.11
C GLY A 303 -2.49 -21.88 -33.50
N GLN A 304 -3.60 -21.34 -34.01
CA GLN A 304 -3.66 -20.63 -35.30
C GLN A 304 -3.01 -19.24 -35.19
N THR A 305 -2.26 -18.82 -36.21
CA THR A 305 -1.53 -17.55 -36.19
C THR A 305 -2.46 -16.33 -36.14
N ASP A 306 -3.57 -16.38 -36.87
CA ASP A 306 -4.55 -15.30 -37.06
C ASP A 306 -5.99 -15.82 -36.96
N PRO A 307 -6.49 -16.10 -35.73
CA PRO A 307 -7.83 -16.65 -35.54
C PRO A 307 -8.93 -15.62 -35.86
N VAL A 308 -10.01 -16.09 -36.49
CA VAL A 308 -11.19 -15.27 -36.82
C VAL A 308 -12.27 -15.45 -35.74
N ILE A 309 -12.69 -14.34 -35.12
CA ILE A 309 -13.83 -14.34 -34.19
C ILE A 309 -15.11 -14.40 -35.01
N THR A 310 -15.85 -15.50 -34.89
CA THR A 310 -17.13 -15.69 -35.60
C THR A 310 -18.26 -15.00 -34.81
N PRO A 311 -19.12 -14.19 -35.46
CA PRO A 311 -20.28 -13.59 -34.80
C PRO A 311 -21.24 -14.66 -34.28
N LYS A 312 -21.95 -14.32 -33.20
CA LYS A 312 -22.98 -15.19 -32.62
C LYS A 312 -24.29 -15.06 -33.39
N PRO A 313 -25.06 -16.15 -33.53
CA PRO A 313 -26.36 -16.06 -34.17
C PRO A 313 -27.35 -15.25 -33.32
N TRP A 314 -28.36 -14.67 -33.96
CA TRP A 314 -29.42 -13.82 -33.41
C TRP A 314 -30.12 -14.45 -32.21
N GLY A 315 -30.36 -15.77 -32.27
CA GLY A 315 -30.80 -16.56 -31.12
C GLY A 315 -32.22 -16.27 -30.61
N VAL A 316 -32.96 -15.33 -31.19
CA VAL A 316 -34.37 -15.08 -30.87
C VAL A 316 -35.26 -15.93 -31.79
N ASN A 317 -35.85 -16.97 -31.24
CA ASN A 317 -36.66 -17.95 -31.98
C ASN A 317 -38.16 -17.80 -31.75
N PHE A 318 -38.60 -16.81 -30.97
CA PHE A 318 -39.99 -16.59 -30.60
C PHE A 318 -40.34 -15.10 -30.57
N GLY A 319 -41.64 -14.80 -30.63
CA GLY A 319 -42.12 -13.41 -30.59
C GLY A 319 -41.89 -12.64 -31.90
N PRO A 320 -42.22 -11.34 -31.91
CA PRO A 320 -42.31 -10.55 -33.14
C PRO A 320 -40.95 -10.24 -33.79
N PHE A 321 -39.85 -10.40 -33.05
CA PHE A 321 -38.50 -10.13 -33.53
C PHE A 321 -37.80 -11.37 -34.13
N ALA A 322 -38.45 -12.54 -34.15
CA ALA A 322 -37.85 -13.77 -34.67
C ALA A 322 -37.45 -13.66 -36.16
N ASN A 323 -38.18 -12.85 -36.94
CA ASN A 323 -37.91 -12.66 -38.37
C ASN A 323 -37.04 -11.44 -38.70
N LEU A 324 -36.50 -10.73 -37.70
CA LEU A 324 -35.62 -9.57 -37.92
C LEU A 324 -34.43 -9.89 -38.85
N PRO A 325 -33.78 -11.08 -38.78
CA PRO A 325 -32.68 -11.41 -39.69
C PRO A 325 -33.05 -11.50 -41.17
N ALA A 326 -34.34 -11.51 -41.54
CA ALA A 326 -34.78 -11.36 -42.93
C ALA A 326 -34.32 -10.03 -43.55
N THR A 327 -33.98 -9.02 -42.74
CA THR A 327 -33.34 -7.77 -43.21
C THR A 327 -32.06 -8.03 -43.99
N PHE A 328 -31.32 -9.12 -43.71
CA PHE A 328 -30.12 -9.50 -44.47
C PHE A 328 -30.40 -9.96 -45.91
N GLU A 329 -31.68 -10.18 -46.25
CA GLU A 329 -32.13 -10.51 -47.60
C GLU A 329 -32.41 -9.25 -48.44
N SER A 330 -32.36 -8.06 -47.83
CA SER A 330 -32.60 -6.77 -48.48
C SER A 330 -31.53 -6.45 -49.53
N ASP A 331 -32.03 -5.98 -50.66
CA ASP A 331 -31.24 -5.49 -51.78
C ASP A 331 -30.56 -4.15 -51.45
N VAL A 332 -31.22 -3.31 -50.65
CA VAL A 332 -30.67 -2.06 -50.10
C VAL A 332 -29.51 -2.36 -49.15
N LEU A 333 -29.64 -3.34 -48.25
CA LEU A 333 -28.55 -3.68 -47.34
C LEU A 333 -27.33 -4.24 -48.08
N LEU A 334 -27.55 -5.07 -49.10
CA LEU A 334 -26.46 -5.57 -49.95
C LEU A 334 -25.74 -4.42 -50.67
N GLN A 335 -26.47 -3.42 -51.15
CA GLN A 335 -25.89 -2.21 -51.75
C GLN A 335 -25.05 -1.42 -50.74
N ILE A 336 -25.55 -1.25 -49.50
CA ILE A 336 -24.80 -0.59 -48.41
C ILE A 336 -23.47 -1.30 -48.17
N VAL A 337 -23.50 -2.63 -48.03
CA VAL A 337 -22.30 -3.47 -47.84
C VAL A 337 -21.33 -3.33 -49.02
N PHE A 338 -21.83 -3.39 -50.25
CA PHE A 338 -21.03 -3.26 -51.47
C PHE A 338 -20.30 -1.92 -51.51
N TYR A 339 -21.03 -0.80 -51.40
CA TYR A 339 -20.44 0.53 -51.55
C TYR A 339 -19.56 0.92 -50.35
N ALA A 340 -19.78 0.37 -49.16
CA ALA A 340 -18.85 0.54 -48.04
C ALA A 340 -17.44 0.01 -48.37
N VAL A 341 -17.32 -1.17 -48.98
CA VAL A 341 -16.01 -1.71 -49.37
C VAL A 341 -15.50 -1.06 -50.66
N TYR A 342 -16.36 -0.91 -51.66
CA TYR A 342 -16.00 -0.33 -52.95
C TYR A 342 -15.44 1.09 -52.81
N ASN A 343 -16.13 1.97 -52.07
CA ASN A 343 -15.67 3.35 -51.88
C ASN A 343 -14.36 3.44 -51.10
N VAL A 344 -14.13 2.56 -50.12
CA VAL A 344 -12.84 2.50 -49.42
C VAL A 344 -11.73 2.15 -50.41
N LEU A 345 -11.92 1.18 -51.31
CA LEU A 345 -10.95 0.84 -52.34
C LEU A 345 -10.71 2.00 -53.31
N VAL A 346 -11.77 2.62 -53.83
CA VAL A 346 -11.67 3.79 -54.73
C VAL A 346 -10.89 4.93 -54.08
N LEU A 347 -11.21 5.26 -52.82
CA LEU A 347 -10.50 6.30 -52.08
C LEU A 347 -9.03 5.92 -51.84
N THR A 348 -8.74 4.65 -51.54
CA THR A 348 -7.37 4.15 -51.34
C THR A 348 -6.55 4.26 -52.61
N GLU A 349 -7.11 3.86 -53.75
CA GLU A 349 -6.46 3.95 -55.06
C GLU A 349 -6.21 5.41 -55.45
N SER A 350 -7.18 6.29 -55.21
CA SER A 350 -7.06 7.72 -55.54
C SER A 350 -6.03 8.46 -54.66
N ALA A 351 -5.90 8.08 -53.39
CA ALA A 351 -5.02 8.74 -52.43
C ALA A 351 -3.62 8.08 -52.31
N GLY A 352 -3.45 6.84 -52.79
CA GLY A 352 -2.23 6.05 -52.61
C GLY A 352 -1.95 5.63 -51.16
N ALA A 353 -2.91 5.83 -50.25
CA ALA A 353 -2.84 5.51 -48.84
C ALA A 353 -4.24 5.18 -48.30
N THR A 354 -4.32 4.53 -47.14
CA THR A 354 -5.61 4.21 -46.50
C THR A 354 -6.34 5.49 -46.08
N PRO A 355 -7.59 5.71 -46.51
CA PRO A 355 -8.34 6.91 -46.14
C PRO A 355 -8.66 6.94 -44.63
N PRO A 356 -8.93 8.13 -44.05
CA PRO A 356 -9.40 8.22 -42.68
C PRO A 356 -10.65 7.34 -42.46
N SER A 357 -10.70 6.66 -41.31
CA SER A 357 -11.77 5.70 -40.95
C SER A 357 -11.91 4.44 -41.82
N ALA A 358 -11.05 4.21 -42.82
CA ALA A 358 -11.07 3.00 -43.65
C ALA A 358 -11.07 1.71 -42.81
N GLU A 359 -10.18 1.63 -41.83
CA GLU A 359 -10.07 0.48 -40.95
C GLU A 359 -11.36 0.21 -40.17
N ALA A 360 -11.99 1.26 -39.62
CA ALA A 360 -13.23 1.12 -38.87
C ALA A 360 -14.41 0.73 -39.76
N ILE A 361 -14.50 1.30 -40.97
CA ILE A 361 -15.53 0.96 -41.96
C ILE A 361 -15.36 -0.51 -42.39
N LEU A 362 -14.14 -0.93 -42.71
CA LEU A 362 -13.84 -2.31 -43.11
C LEU A 362 -14.11 -3.30 -41.98
N ASP A 363 -13.71 -2.99 -40.75
CA ASP A 363 -13.97 -3.83 -39.57
C ASP A 363 -15.47 -4.09 -39.37
N GLN A 364 -16.28 -3.03 -39.47
CA GLN A 364 -17.72 -3.08 -39.28
C GLN A 364 -18.44 -3.76 -40.45
N VAL A 365 -18.13 -3.39 -41.70
CA VAL A 365 -18.82 -3.97 -42.87
C VAL A 365 -18.50 -5.47 -43.00
N LEU A 366 -17.25 -5.89 -42.76
CA LEU A 366 -16.90 -7.31 -42.76
C LEU A 366 -17.63 -8.05 -41.63
N HIS A 367 -17.75 -7.46 -40.44
CA HIS A 367 -18.55 -8.06 -39.36
C HIS A 367 -20.04 -8.20 -39.73
N MET A 368 -20.62 -7.19 -40.37
CA MET A 368 -22.01 -7.22 -40.85
C MET A 368 -22.22 -8.29 -41.93
N MET A 369 -21.26 -8.49 -42.82
CA MET A 369 -21.28 -9.59 -43.81
C MET A 369 -21.18 -10.95 -43.13
N MET A 370 -20.33 -11.08 -42.11
CA MET A 370 -20.25 -12.32 -41.33
C MET A 370 -21.57 -12.61 -40.60
N LEU A 371 -22.24 -11.61 -40.01
CA LEU A 371 -23.59 -11.75 -39.44
C LEU A 371 -24.60 -12.20 -40.49
N ALA A 372 -24.61 -11.58 -41.68
CA ALA A 372 -25.51 -11.97 -42.77
C ALA A 372 -25.32 -13.43 -43.20
N ILE A 373 -24.07 -13.91 -43.26
CA ILE A 373 -23.74 -15.30 -43.58
C ILE A 373 -24.16 -16.26 -42.46
N VAL A 374 -24.00 -15.87 -41.19
CA VAL A 374 -24.44 -16.69 -40.04
C VAL A 374 -25.96 -16.83 -40.02
N GLU A 375 -26.69 -15.75 -40.28
CA GLU A 375 -28.17 -15.71 -40.19
C GLU A 375 -28.91 -16.20 -41.44
N ARG A 376 -28.40 -15.85 -42.63
CA ARG A 376 -29.03 -16.08 -43.94
C ARG A 376 -27.99 -16.57 -44.96
N PRO A 377 -27.29 -17.70 -44.71
CA PRO A 377 -26.14 -18.13 -45.49
C PRO A 377 -26.43 -18.29 -46.99
N THR A 378 -27.53 -18.95 -47.34
CA THR A 378 -27.86 -19.26 -48.75
C THR A 378 -28.28 -18.02 -49.53
N VAL A 379 -29.23 -17.26 -49.00
CA VAL A 379 -29.81 -16.09 -49.68
C VAL A 379 -28.76 -14.99 -49.84
N PHE A 380 -27.97 -14.74 -48.79
CA PHE A 380 -26.90 -13.75 -48.85
C PHE A 380 -25.80 -14.15 -49.84
N ALA A 381 -25.36 -15.41 -49.84
CA ALA A 381 -24.35 -15.91 -50.78
C ALA A 381 -24.81 -15.81 -52.24
N GLU A 382 -26.07 -16.19 -52.53
CA GLU A 382 -26.65 -16.08 -53.88
C GLU A 382 -26.67 -14.63 -54.36
N LYS A 383 -27.17 -13.71 -53.52
CA LYS A 383 -27.23 -12.27 -53.84
C LYS A 383 -25.85 -11.65 -54.01
N ALA A 384 -24.87 -12.03 -53.19
CA ALA A 384 -23.49 -11.55 -53.28
C ALA A 384 -22.81 -11.88 -54.62
N VAL A 385 -23.22 -12.98 -55.27
CA VAL A 385 -22.70 -13.43 -56.57
C VAL A 385 -23.54 -12.88 -57.74
N THR A 386 -24.86 -12.84 -57.60
CA THR A 386 -25.76 -12.52 -58.73
C THR A 386 -26.00 -11.03 -58.91
N LYS A 387 -26.05 -10.24 -57.84
CA LYS A 387 -26.41 -8.82 -57.90
C LYS A 387 -25.18 -7.96 -58.18
N THR A 388 -25.27 -7.10 -59.19
CA THR A 388 -24.18 -6.23 -59.66
C THR A 388 -24.48 -4.74 -59.43
N PHE A 389 -23.46 -3.99 -59.05
CA PHE A 389 -23.42 -2.55 -58.90
C PHE A 389 -22.14 -2.04 -59.58
N GLU A 390 -22.18 -0.98 -60.40
CA GLU A 390 -21.00 -0.52 -61.18
C GLU A 390 -20.32 -1.66 -61.98
N GLU A 391 -21.13 -2.52 -62.62
CA GLU A 391 -20.67 -3.71 -63.39
C GLU A 391 -19.90 -4.77 -62.57
N LYS A 392 -19.85 -4.65 -61.24
CA LYS A 392 -19.18 -5.57 -60.31
C LYS A 392 -20.16 -6.13 -59.28
N ASN A 393 -19.96 -7.34 -58.80
CA ASN A 393 -20.70 -7.88 -57.66
C ASN A 393 -19.88 -7.79 -56.36
N LEU A 394 -20.48 -8.18 -55.23
CA LEU A 394 -19.80 -8.14 -53.93
C LEU A 394 -18.56 -9.05 -53.89
N LEU A 395 -18.61 -10.18 -54.59
CA LEU A 395 -17.47 -11.10 -54.71
C LEU A 395 -16.28 -10.45 -55.43
N ASP A 396 -16.51 -9.68 -56.50
CA ASP A 396 -15.46 -8.93 -57.22
C ASP A 396 -14.73 -7.95 -56.29
N VAL A 397 -15.49 -7.19 -55.50
CA VAL A 397 -14.97 -6.18 -54.57
C VAL A 397 -14.22 -6.81 -53.40
N LEU A 398 -14.70 -7.93 -52.85
CA LEU A 398 -13.98 -8.69 -51.80
C LEU A 398 -12.67 -9.28 -52.31
N CYS A 399 -12.64 -9.84 -53.51
CA CYS A 399 -11.40 -10.34 -54.11
C CYS A 399 -10.43 -9.19 -54.41
N ALA A 400 -10.90 -7.99 -54.75
CA ALA A 400 -10.04 -6.82 -54.88
C ALA A 400 -9.45 -6.37 -53.52
N LEU A 401 -10.27 -6.40 -52.46
CA LEU A 401 -9.82 -6.11 -51.09
C LEU A 401 -8.77 -7.12 -50.58
N GLU A 402 -8.98 -8.43 -50.84
CA GLU A 402 -8.03 -9.50 -50.47
C GLU A 402 -6.63 -9.29 -51.09
N ARG A 403 -6.60 -8.83 -52.34
CA ARG A 403 -5.40 -8.60 -53.14
C ARG A 403 -4.64 -7.33 -52.74
N ASN A 404 -5.26 -6.38 -52.06
CA ASN A 404 -4.62 -5.13 -51.68
C ASN A 404 -3.74 -5.30 -50.43
N ASP A 405 -2.43 -5.08 -50.57
CA ASP A 405 -1.45 -5.27 -49.49
C ASP A 405 -1.62 -4.30 -48.31
N LEU A 406 -2.27 -3.14 -48.51
CA LEU A 406 -2.57 -2.20 -47.43
C LEU A 406 -3.58 -2.77 -46.42
N TYR A 407 -4.39 -3.75 -46.83
CA TYR A 407 -5.46 -4.33 -46.03
C TYR A 407 -5.20 -5.79 -45.62
N LYS A 408 -3.93 -6.23 -45.64
CA LYS A 408 -3.54 -7.61 -45.32
C LYS A 408 -4.04 -8.14 -43.96
N THR A 409 -4.24 -7.26 -42.98
CA THR A 409 -4.76 -7.58 -41.64
C THR A 409 -6.20 -8.13 -41.68
N TYR A 410 -6.97 -7.85 -42.74
CA TYR A 410 -8.35 -8.31 -42.92
C TYR A 410 -8.46 -9.63 -43.71
N ARG A 411 -7.36 -10.11 -44.32
CA ARG A 411 -7.34 -11.35 -45.14
C ARG A 411 -7.98 -12.55 -44.44
N PRO A 412 -7.72 -12.85 -43.14
CA PRO A 412 -8.36 -13.98 -42.48
C PRO A 412 -9.90 -13.88 -42.46
N ARG A 413 -10.46 -12.69 -42.22
CA ARG A 413 -11.91 -12.46 -42.23
C ARG A 413 -12.48 -12.52 -43.64
N ILE A 414 -11.77 -11.96 -44.61
CA ILE A 414 -12.17 -12.03 -46.02
C ILE A 414 -12.18 -13.48 -46.51
N ASP A 415 -11.14 -14.25 -46.20
CA ASP A 415 -11.05 -15.68 -46.55
C ASP A 415 -12.15 -16.51 -45.88
N TRP A 416 -12.47 -16.21 -44.62
CA TRP A 416 -13.62 -16.82 -43.94
C TRP A 416 -14.94 -16.52 -44.67
N ILE A 417 -15.19 -15.26 -45.04
CA ILE A 417 -16.39 -14.84 -45.79
C ILE A 417 -16.45 -15.55 -47.14
N LEU A 418 -15.36 -15.50 -47.92
CA LEU A 418 -15.27 -16.09 -49.26
C LEU A 418 -15.46 -17.61 -49.22
N SER A 419 -14.85 -18.29 -48.24
CA SER A 419 -15.00 -19.74 -48.06
C SER A 419 -16.45 -20.12 -47.74
N ARG A 420 -17.15 -19.33 -46.91
CA ARG A 420 -18.57 -19.58 -46.59
C ARG A 420 -19.51 -19.29 -47.76
N ILE A 421 -19.19 -18.30 -48.58
CA ILE A 421 -19.92 -18.05 -49.84
C ILE A 421 -19.71 -19.22 -50.79
N GLU A 422 -18.48 -19.71 -50.99
CA GLU A 422 -18.17 -20.86 -51.87
C GLU A 422 -18.87 -22.16 -51.41
N GLU A 423 -18.95 -22.41 -50.10
CA GLU A 423 -19.67 -23.56 -49.54
C GLU A 423 -21.19 -23.57 -49.84
N ARG A 424 -21.78 -22.39 -50.10
CA ARG A 424 -23.25 -22.19 -50.08
C ARG A 424 -23.83 -21.59 -51.37
N GLY A 425 -23.01 -20.90 -52.17
CA GLY A 425 -23.37 -20.22 -53.41
C GLY A 425 -22.47 -20.68 -54.55
N MET A 426 -23.03 -21.49 -55.46
CA MET A 426 -22.45 -21.92 -56.75
C MET A 426 -20.95 -22.31 -56.74
N SER A 427 -20.68 -23.60 -56.53
CA SER A 427 -19.35 -24.23 -56.57
C SER A 427 -18.49 -23.75 -57.76
N GLY A 428 -17.30 -23.21 -57.48
CA GLY A 428 -16.26 -22.86 -58.45
C GLY A 428 -16.12 -21.36 -58.73
N GLU A 429 -17.01 -20.50 -58.25
CA GLU A 429 -17.05 -19.09 -58.62
C GLU A 429 -16.02 -18.21 -57.87
N VAL A 430 -15.78 -18.50 -56.58
CA VAL A 430 -14.71 -17.87 -55.80
C VAL A 430 -13.35 -18.33 -56.32
N ALA A 431 -13.20 -19.63 -56.58
CA ALA A 431 -11.98 -20.19 -57.15
C ALA A 431 -11.66 -19.60 -58.53
N ARG A 432 -12.65 -19.45 -59.41
CA ARG A 432 -12.50 -18.83 -60.75
C ARG A 432 -11.98 -17.39 -60.67
N ARG A 433 -12.51 -16.57 -59.76
CA ARG A 433 -12.09 -15.17 -59.57
C ARG A 433 -10.74 -15.02 -58.89
N ARG A 434 -10.38 -15.93 -57.99
CA ARG A 434 -9.02 -16.03 -57.42
C ARG A 434 -8.00 -16.48 -58.47
N GLN A 435 -8.37 -17.37 -59.39
CA GLN A 435 -7.49 -17.90 -60.46
C GLN A 435 -7.34 -16.99 -61.70
N ALA A 436 -8.33 -16.15 -62.02
CA ALA A 436 -8.32 -15.28 -63.20
C ALA A 436 -7.18 -14.22 -63.25
N HIS A 437 -6.23 -14.26 -62.31
CA HIS A 437 -5.09 -13.35 -62.24
C HIS A 437 -3.72 -14.04 -61.96
N GLU A 438 -3.55 -15.35 -62.22
CA GLU A 438 -2.22 -16.05 -62.20
C GLU A 438 -1.31 -15.69 -63.40
N GLY A 439 -1.33 -14.41 -63.81
CA GLY A 439 -0.62 -13.88 -64.97
C GLY A 439 0.51 -12.93 -64.63
N THR A 440 1.26 -13.10 -63.53
CA THR A 440 2.55 -12.42 -63.36
C THR A 440 3.45 -13.19 -62.40
N LYS A 441 4.54 -13.75 -62.92
CA LYS A 441 5.63 -14.33 -62.12
C LYS A 441 6.26 -13.25 -61.22
N PRO A 442 6.75 -13.60 -60.02
CA PRO A 442 7.62 -12.70 -59.26
C PRO A 442 8.96 -12.56 -59.99
N ALA A 443 9.34 -11.33 -60.32
CA ALA A 443 10.73 -10.99 -60.54
C ALA A 443 11.42 -10.83 -59.18
N GLU A 444 12.70 -11.18 -59.12
CA GLU A 444 13.55 -11.15 -57.94
C GLU A 444 13.46 -9.87 -57.11
N ASP A 445 13.53 -10.10 -55.80
CA ASP A 445 13.38 -9.22 -54.65
C ASP A 445 14.21 -7.91 -54.70
N PRO A 446 13.59 -6.74 -54.94
CA PRO A 446 14.14 -5.42 -54.64
C PRO A 446 13.71 -4.90 -53.26
N GLU A 447 12.92 -5.68 -52.50
CA GLU A 447 12.38 -5.33 -51.18
C GLU A 447 13.40 -5.56 -50.07
N GLU A 448 14.30 -6.53 -50.14
CA GLU A 448 15.33 -6.71 -49.10
C GLU A 448 16.32 -5.54 -49.01
N VAL A 449 16.64 -4.90 -50.15
CA VAL A 449 17.50 -3.70 -50.19
C VAL A 449 16.73 -2.45 -49.75
N LYS A 450 15.46 -2.32 -50.13
CA LYS A 450 14.59 -1.18 -49.74
C LYS A 450 14.14 -1.25 -48.29
N LYS A 451 13.91 -2.43 -47.72
CA LYS A 451 13.49 -2.66 -46.33
C LYS A 451 14.66 -2.48 -45.36
N ARG A 452 15.89 -2.80 -45.78
CA ARG A 452 17.11 -2.47 -45.03
C ARG A 452 17.41 -0.96 -45.08
N ALA A 453 17.15 -0.29 -46.19
CA ALA A 453 17.30 1.17 -46.33
C ALA A 453 16.15 1.98 -45.67
N ALA A 454 14.92 1.47 -45.66
CA ALA A 454 13.75 2.10 -45.04
C ALA A 454 13.76 1.91 -43.52
N LYS A 455 14.16 0.74 -43.00
CA LYS A 455 14.39 0.55 -41.57
C LYS A 455 15.55 1.42 -41.06
N ALA A 456 16.61 1.59 -41.84
CA ALA A 456 17.68 2.54 -41.54
C ALA A 456 17.22 4.01 -41.59
N ARG A 457 16.31 4.38 -42.51
CA ARG A 457 15.69 5.73 -42.53
C ARG A 457 14.68 5.95 -41.41
N GLN A 458 13.91 4.93 -41.04
CA GLN A 458 12.92 5.01 -39.97
C GLN A 458 13.62 5.01 -38.60
N GLU A 459 14.70 4.25 -38.43
CA GLU A 459 15.61 4.36 -37.28
C GLU A 459 16.33 5.71 -37.29
N ALA A 460 16.77 6.25 -38.44
CA ALA A 460 17.37 7.58 -38.51
C ALA A 460 16.36 8.71 -38.18
N ILE A 461 15.11 8.62 -38.63
CA ILE A 461 14.03 9.58 -38.32
C ILE A 461 13.57 9.44 -36.88
N MET A 462 13.48 8.22 -36.32
CA MET A 462 13.20 8.00 -34.89
C MET A 462 14.37 8.48 -34.02
N LYS A 463 15.61 8.31 -34.47
CA LYS A 463 16.81 8.83 -33.81
C LYS A 463 16.90 10.36 -33.94
N GLN A 464 16.41 10.94 -35.03
CA GLN A 464 16.32 12.40 -35.25
C GLN A 464 15.15 13.03 -34.46
N MET A 465 14.01 12.34 -34.30
CA MET A 465 12.90 12.75 -33.43
C MET A 465 13.24 12.56 -31.95
N LYS A 466 13.97 11.50 -31.59
CA LYS A 466 14.50 11.27 -30.24
C LYS A 466 15.65 12.24 -29.93
N ALA A 467 16.44 12.64 -30.92
CA ALA A 467 17.45 13.71 -30.80
C ALA A 467 16.83 15.11 -30.72
N GLN A 468 15.68 15.37 -31.39
CA GLN A 468 14.95 16.63 -31.28
C GLN A 468 14.13 16.76 -29.99
N GLN A 469 13.64 15.65 -29.42
CA GLN A 469 13.06 15.64 -28.07
C GLN A 469 14.14 15.68 -26.99
N ALA A 470 15.32 15.11 -27.23
CA ALA A 470 16.48 15.26 -26.34
C ALA A 470 17.11 16.66 -26.42
N SER A 471 17.04 17.37 -27.56
CA SER A 471 17.57 18.74 -27.69
C SER A 471 16.72 19.82 -27.02
N PHE A 472 15.59 19.47 -26.40
CA PHE A 472 14.85 20.35 -25.48
C PHE A 472 15.08 20.02 -24.00
N ALA A 473 15.74 18.89 -23.70
CA ALA A 473 16.03 18.45 -22.33
C ALA A 473 17.52 18.62 -21.93
N VAL A 474 18.39 19.10 -22.83
CA VAL A 474 19.83 19.25 -22.58
C VAL A 474 20.25 20.71 -22.27
N ASN A 475 19.35 21.69 -22.34
CA ASN A 475 19.67 23.08 -21.99
C ASN A 475 19.52 23.43 -20.50
N PHE A 476 19.62 22.45 -19.60
CA PHE A 476 19.60 22.70 -18.16
C PHE A 476 20.53 21.80 -17.34
N ASN A 477 21.53 21.16 -17.96
CA ASN A 477 22.41 20.22 -17.28
C ASN A 477 23.89 20.29 -17.73
N ASP A 478 24.37 21.48 -18.10
CA ASP A 478 25.81 21.73 -18.26
C ASP A 478 26.17 23.08 -17.61
N LEU A 479 26.41 23.04 -16.30
CA LEU A 479 27.45 23.84 -15.66
C LEU A 479 28.13 22.92 -14.65
N ASP A 480 29.44 22.78 -14.86
CA ASP A 480 30.47 22.23 -13.98
C ASP A 480 30.70 20.71 -14.09
N ASP A 481 31.65 20.33 -14.95
CA ASP A 481 32.88 19.65 -14.51
C ASP A 481 33.92 19.69 -15.66
N ASP A 482 34.77 20.71 -15.61
CA ASP A 482 36.07 20.74 -16.28
C ASP A 482 37.16 20.36 -15.25
N GLU A 483 38.20 19.68 -15.77
CA GLU A 483 39.55 19.46 -15.22
C GLU A 483 39.88 18.11 -14.55
N ASP A 484 40.52 17.27 -15.38
CA ASP A 484 41.88 16.72 -15.22
C ASP A 484 42.11 15.33 -14.56
N GLU A 485 42.31 14.34 -15.43
CA GLU A 485 43.36 13.31 -15.30
C GLU A 485 44.68 13.98 -15.72
N ASP A 486 45.70 14.14 -14.88
CA ASP A 486 46.65 13.11 -14.44
C ASP A 486 47.53 13.71 -13.33
N MET A 487 47.90 12.90 -12.34
CA MET A 487 49.29 12.72 -11.84
C MET A 487 49.27 11.88 -10.57
N GLU A 488 49.83 10.67 -10.69
CA GLU A 488 50.23 9.81 -9.59
C GLU A 488 51.14 10.58 -8.62
N ASP A 489 50.67 10.82 -7.40
CA ASP A 489 51.57 10.98 -6.26
C ASP A 489 50.94 10.45 -4.97
N ALA A 490 51.71 9.61 -4.29
CA ALA A 490 51.30 8.82 -3.14
C ALA A 490 50.80 9.69 -1.98
N THR A 491 49.49 9.78 -1.79
CA THR A 491 48.87 10.38 -0.60
C THR A 491 47.70 9.53 -0.11
N GLN A 492 47.57 9.42 1.22
CA GLN A 492 46.75 8.45 1.94
C GLN A 492 45.30 8.39 1.44
N GLU A 493 44.80 7.19 1.10
CA GLU A 493 43.39 6.93 0.76
C GLU A 493 42.47 7.50 1.87
N THR A 494 41.79 8.60 1.58
CA THR A 494 40.77 9.16 2.46
C THR A 494 39.47 8.38 2.22
N THR A 495 38.95 7.71 3.26
CA THR A 495 37.71 6.94 3.16
C THR A 495 36.52 7.88 2.95
N SER A 496 35.85 7.79 1.79
CA SER A 496 34.60 8.50 1.49
C SER A 496 33.40 7.78 2.13
N TYR A 497 32.48 8.54 2.71
CA TYR A 497 31.23 8.05 3.30
C TYR A 497 29.98 8.39 2.45
N GLY A 498 30.18 8.84 1.21
CA GLY A 498 29.15 9.36 0.31
C GLY A 498 29.08 10.89 0.31
N THR A 499 28.07 11.48 -0.32
CA THR A 499 27.97 12.94 -0.52
C THR A 499 27.08 13.65 0.51
N CYS A 500 27.41 14.91 0.80
CA CYS A 500 26.58 15.79 1.62
C CYS A 500 25.26 16.11 0.89
N ILE A 501 24.11 15.87 1.53
CA ILE A 501 22.80 16.09 0.86
C ILE A 501 22.48 17.56 0.52
N VAL A 502 23.29 18.52 0.99
CA VAL A 502 23.08 19.96 0.74
C VAL A 502 24.08 20.50 -0.27
N CYS A 503 25.38 20.37 -0.03
CA CYS A 503 26.43 20.92 -0.90
C CYS A 503 26.97 19.91 -1.94
N GLN A 504 26.55 18.64 -1.89
CA GLN A 504 26.99 17.56 -2.78
C GLN A 504 28.49 17.20 -2.75
N GLU A 505 29.30 17.92 -1.98
CA GLU A 505 30.69 17.56 -1.70
C GLU A 505 30.82 16.23 -0.94
N ASP A 506 31.97 15.57 -1.13
CA ASP A 506 32.30 14.30 -0.48
C ASP A 506 32.41 14.42 1.05
N LEU A 507 31.80 13.46 1.77
CA LEU A 507 31.88 13.34 3.22
C LEU A 507 33.08 12.46 3.57
N ASN A 508 34.13 13.07 4.08
CA ASN A 508 35.35 12.39 4.53
C ASN A 508 35.87 13.03 5.83
N ALA A 509 37.00 12.55 6.34
CA ALA A 509 37.56 13.02 7.61
C ALA A 509 38.00 14.50 7.61
N ASN A 510 38.05 15.18 6.45
CA ASN A 510 38.55 16.54 6.33
C ASN A 510 37.56 17.60 6.87
N LYS A 511 36.25 17.36 6.70
CA LYS A 511 35.18 18.26 7.18
C LYS A 511 34.28 17.52 8.18
N PRO A 512 33.87 18.13 9.30
CA PRO A 512 32.98 17.49 10.25
C PRO A 512 31.59 17.29 9.63
N PHE A 513 31.10 16.05 9.67
CA PHE A 513 29.77 15.69 9.22
C PHE A 513 29.09 14.73 10.18
N GLY A 514 27.78 14.57 10.02
CA GLY A 514 27.02 13.65 10.86
C GLY A 514 25.73 13.16 10.22
N ALA A 515 25.18 12.11 10.80
CA ALA A 515 23.91 11.53 10.43
C ALA A 515 22.75 12.30 11.08
N LEU A 516 21.74 12.61 10.29
CA LEU A 516 20.53 13.26 10.77
C LEU A 516 19.65 12.28 11.55
N GLY A 517 19.22 12.68 12.75
CA GLY A 517 18.35 11.85 13.56
C GLY A 517 17.46 12.61 14.55
N LEU A 518 16.58 11.85 15.19
CA LEU A 518 15.59 12.31 16.15
C LEU A 518 15.82 11.59 17.48
N VAL A 519 16.02 12.38 18.54
CA VAL A 519 15.95 11.94 19.93
C VAL A 519 14.58 12.34 20.47
N GLN A 520 13.75 11.36 20.81
CA GLN A 520 12.38 11.58 21.29
C GLN A 520 12.12 10.87 22.63
N PRO A 521 11.29 11.45 23.52
CA PRO A 521 10.78 10.75 24.68
C PRO A 521 9.93 9.55 24.28
N SER A 522 10.05 8.44 25.02
CA SER A 522 9.37 7.19 24.71
C SER A 522 8.89 6.49 25.98
N ARG A 523 7.68 5.93 25.93
CA ARG A 523 7.09 5.10 26.98
C ARG A 523 6.74 3.71 26.44
N PHE A 524 7.70 3.13 25.73
CA PHE A 524 7.55 1.94 24.87
C PHE A 524 7.93 0.64 25.58
N MET A 525 8.98 0.65 26.40
CA MET A 525 9.45 -0.57 27.10
C MET A 525 8.43 -1.04 28.13
N ARG A 526 8.13 -2.34 28.15
CA ARG A 526 7.16 -2.98 29.05
C ARG A 526 7.88 -3.76 30.15
N ARG A 527 7.39 -3.64 31.37
CA ARG A 527 7.79 -4.43 32.55
C ARG A 527 6.80 -5.56 32.73
N HIS A 528 7.25 -6.69 33.26
CA HIS A 528 6.33 -7.77 33.60
C HIS A 528 5.39 -7.32 34.73
N PRO A 529 4.06 -7.38 34.55
CA PRO A 529 3.12 -7.01 35.60
C PRO A 529 3.13 -8.00 36.76
N ASP A 530 3.08 -7.48 37.99
CA ASP A 530 2.98 -8.30 39.19
C ASP A 530 1.59 -8.98 39.28
N ALA A 531 1.54 -10.21 39.80
CA ALA A 531 0.32 -10.88 40.28
C ALA A 531 -0.78 -11.20 39.24
N ASN A 532 -0.51 -11.12 37.93
CA ASN A 532 -1.48 -11.51 36.90
C ASN A 532 -1.02 -12.77 36.11
N PRO A 533 -1.72 -13.91 36.25
CA PRO A 533 -1.32 -15.17 35.62
C PRO A 533 -1.44 -15.17 34.08
N ALA A 534 -2.21 -14.25 33.47
CA ALA A 534 -2.36 -14.17 32.02
C ALA A 534 -1.05 -13.78 31.32
N TYR A 535 -0.34 -12.77 31.85
CA TYR A 535 0.96 -12.35 31.30
C TYR A 535 2.03 -13.42 31.50
N LEU A 536 1.99 -14.16 32.61
CA LEU A 536 2.90 -15.30 32.84
C LEU A 536 2.66 -16.41 31.81
N ASN A 537 1.39 -16.71 31.51
CA ASN A 537 1.02 -17.66 30.46
C ASN A 537 1.51 -17.22 29.08
N GLU A 538 1.39 -15.93 28.74
CA GLU A 538 1.89 -15.38 27.47
C GLU A 538 3.42 -15.58 27.33
N VAL A 539 4.18 -15.36 28.41
CA VAL A 539 5.63 -15.61 28.42
C VAL A 539 5.96 -17.09 28.19
N LEU A 540 5.22 -18.02 28.81
CA LEU A 540 5.44 -19.45 28.60
C LEU A 540 5.08 -19.90 27.17
N GLN A 541 4.08 -19.26 26.54
CA GLN A 541 3.63 -19.54 25.17
C GLN A 541 4.50 -18.86 24.10
N THR A 542 5.39 -17.95 24.50
CA THR A 542 6.32 -17.28 23.58
C THR A 542 7.13 -18.35 22.82
N PRO A 543 7.39 -18.19 21.51
CA PRO A 543 8.23 -19.13 20.79
C PRO A 543 9.65 -19.20 21.39
N PRO A 544 10.36 -20.34 21.26
CA PRO A 544 11.73 -20.47 21.75
C PRO A 544 12.72 -19.54 21.02
N SER A 545 12.39 -19.10 19.80
CA SER A 545 13.14 -18.09 19.07
C SER A 545 12.26 -16.88 18.78
N LEU A 546 12.79 -15.70 19.07
CA LEU A 546 12.20 -14.40 18.75
C LEU A 546 12.59 -13.91 17.35
N ASP A 547 13.48 -14.63 16.64
CA ASP A 547 13.85 -14.36 15.24
C ASP A 547 12.80 -14.83 14.22
N ARG A 548 11.74 -15.53 14.67
CA ARG A 548 10.71 -16.09 13.79
C ARG A 548 9.34 -15.55 14.19
N PRO A 549 8.43 -15.33 13.22
CA PRO A 549 7.05 -14.97 13.54
C PRO A 549 6.41 -16.09 14.36
N ILE A 550 5.49 -15.71 15.25
CA ILE A 550 4.56 -16.67 15.87
C ILE A 550 3.86 -17.38 14.71
N GLN A 551 3.94 -18.71 14.63
CA GLN A 551 3.42 -19.51 13.51
C GLN A 551 1.89 -19.42 13.45
N THR A 552 1.36 -18.36 12.87
CA THR A 552 -0.03 -18.24 12.46
C THR A 552 0.00 -17.86 10.99
N LYS A 553 -0.47 -18.74 10.10
CA LYS A 553 -0.74 -18.34 8.72
C LYS A 553 -1.64 -17.10 8.78
N PRO A 554 -1.34 -16.03 8.01
CA PRO A 554 -2.24 -14.88 7.98
C PRO A 554 -3.63 -15.39 7.59
N PRO A 555 -4.69 -14.96 8.29
CA PRO A 555 -6.04 -15.39 7.96
C PRO A 555 -6.34 -15.00 6.51
N ARG A 556 -7.00 -15.88 5.76
CA ARG A 556 -7.48 -15.58 4.42
C ARG A 556 -8.41 -14.37 4.49
N PHE A 557 -8.32 -13.46 3.52
CA PHE A 557 -9.22 -12.32 3.41
C PHE A 557 -10.30 -12.59 2.34
N PRO A 558 -11.58 -12.28 2.61
CA PRO A 558 -12.16 -11.99 3.92
C PRO A 558 -12.09 -13.21 4.87
N PRO A 559 -12.11 -13.02 6.21
CA PRO A 559 -12.01 -14.12 7.17
C PRO A 559 -13.13 -15.16 6.99
N GLU A 560 -12.82 -16.46 6.97
CA GLU A 560 -13.86 -17.52 6.82
C GLU A 560 -14.91 -17.47 7.93
N GLU A 561 -14.49 -17.15 9.16
CA GLU A 561 -15.34 -16.97 10.33
C GLU A 561 -16.39 -15.87 10.14
N ALA A 562 -16.15 -14.89 9.25
CA ALA A 562 -17.10 -13.83 8.96
C ALA A 562 -18.37 -14.30 8.23
N PHE A 563 -18.27 -15.44 7.54
CA PHE A 563 -19.41 -16.09 6.89
C PHE A 563 -20.06 -17.15 7.78
N SER A 564 -19.53 -17.39 8.98
CA SER A 564 -20.14 -18.31 9.94
C SER A 564 -21.44 -17.74 10.49
N ARG A 565 -22.44 -18.61 10.65
CA ARG A 565 -23.71 -18.26 11.30
C ARG A 565 -23.60 -18.12 12.83
N THR A 566 -22.48 -18.54 13.42
CA THR A 566 -22.23 -18.42 14.85
C THR A 566 -21.70 -17.02 15.19
N PRO A 567 -22.32 -16.27 16.11
CA PRO A 567 -21.80 -14.97 16.51
C PRO A 567 -20.41 -15.12 17.15
N PRO A 568 -19.46 -14.22 16.82
CA PRO A 568 -18.13 -14.26 17.43
C PRO A 568 -18.22 -13.99 18.94
N PRO A 569 -17.27 -14.52 19.75
CA PRO A 569 -17.21 -14.19 21.17
C PRO A 569 -16.99 -12.68 21.37
N LEU A 570 -17.68 -12.11 22.36
CA LEU A 570 -17.56 -10.69 22.66
C LEU A 570 -16.11 -10.34 23.07
N PRO A 571 -15.53 -9.28 22.51
CA PRO A 571 -14.19 -8.86 22.85
C PRO A 571 -14.08 -8.46 24.34
N PRO A 572 -12.91 -8.63 24.97
CA PRO A 572 -12.66 -8.13 26.31
C PRO A 572 -12.73 -6.60 26.34
N PRO A 573 -13.11 -5.97 27.47
CA PRO A 573 -13.31 -4.51 27.56
C PRO A 573 -12.08 -3.67 27.14
N ASN A 574 -10.87 -4.16 27.41
CA ASN A 574 -9.61 -3.50 27.05
C ASN A 574 -8.99 -4.05 25.74
N LEU A 575 -9.70 -4.88 24.99
CA LEU A 575 -9.21 -5.48 23.74
C LEU A 575 -7.86 -6.24 23.90
N ASP A 576 -7.66 -6.90 25.04
CA ASP A 576 -6.40 -7.60 25.39
C ASP A 576 -5.15 -6.69 25.33
N ALA A 577 -5.33 -5.37 25.44
CA ALA A 577 -4.23 -4.43 25.35
C ALA A 577 -3.38 -4.42 26.63
N PHE A 578 -2.10 -4.08 26.47
CA PHE A 578 -1.13 -4.04 27.57
C PHE A 578 -1.36 -2.82 28.47
N GLN A 579 -1.21 -3.00 29.78
CA GLN A 579 -1.45 -1.94 30.76
C GLN A 579 -0.34 -0.87 30.78
N PRO A 580 -0.65 0.42 30.56
CA PRO A 580 0.34 1.50 30.53
C PRO A 580 1.06 1.77 31.86
N SER A 581 0.50 1.34 32.99
CA SER A 581 1.16 1.47 34.31
C SER A 581 2.45 0.65 34.41
N PHE A 582 2.58 -0.40 33.59
CA PHE A 582 3.75 -1.28 33.53
C PHE A 582 4.69 -0.93 32.38
N THR A 583 4.64 0.30 31.85
CA THR A 583 5.65 0.77 30.88
C THR A 583 6.70 1.64 31.55
N ARG A 584 7.91 1.61 30.98
CA ARG A 584 9.08 2.36 31.44
C ARG A 584 9.35 3.51 30.48
N PHE A 585 9.68 4.67 31.05
CA PHE A 585 10.10 5.85 30.30
C PHE A 585 11.59 5.79 29.91
N GLY A 586 11.93 6.41 28.79
CA GLY A 586 13.29 6.74 28.38
C GLY A 586 13.33 7.52 27.07
N LEU A 587 14.50 7.59 26.44
CA LEU A 587 14.75 8.31 25.20
C LEU A 587 15.10 7.33 24.08
N HIS A 588 14.47 7.51 22.92
CA HIS A 588 14.77 6.73 21.72
C HIS A 588 15.40 7.62 20.66
N SER A 589 16.53 7.18 20.12
CA SER A 589 17.20 7.79 18.97
C SER A 589 16.87 7.03 17.69
N SER A 590 16.54 7.75 16.62
CA SER A 590 16.33 7.20 15.28
C SER A 590 17.06 8.04 14.23
N VAL A 591 17.41 7.46 13.08
CA VAL A 591 18.12 8.15 11.97
C VAL A 591 17.50 7.84 10.62
N CYS A 592 17.63 8.74 9.66
CA CYS A 592 17.02 8.65 8.33
C CYS A 592 18.00 8.36 7.18
N SER A 593 19.13 7.70 7.48
CA SER A 593 20.27 7.38 6.59
C SER A 593 21.03 8.53 5.93
N HIS A 594 20.47 9.74 5.88
CA HIS A 594 21.09 10.91 5.26
C HIS A 594 22.10 11.61 6.19
N MET A 595 23.15 12.15 5.57
CA MET A 595 24.26 12.82 6.24
C MET A 595 24.51 14.19 5.63
N MET A 596 25.02 15.13 6.43
CA MET A 596 25.45 16.45 5.95
C MET A 596 26.61 17.00 6.77
N HIS A 597 27.38 17.91 6.18
CA HIS A 597 28.37 18.71 6.89
C HIS A 597 27.72 19.51 8.02
N LEU A 598 28.45 19.68 9.13
CA LEU A 598 27.98 20.42 10.29
C LEU A 598 27.68 21.88 9.96
N GLU A 599 28.47 22.50 9.08
CA GLU A 599 28.24 23.87 8.60
C GLU A 599 26.95 23.97 7.77
N CYS A 600 26.73 23.03 6.83
CA CYS A 600 25.48 22.94 6.07
C CYS A 600 24.27 22.78 7.00
N PHE A 601 24.39 21.99 8.07
CA PHE A 601 23.33 21.82 9.07
C PHE A 601 23.01 23.12 9.81
N GLN A 602 24.03 23.92 10.15
CA GLN A 602 23.84 25.21 10.81
C GLN A 602 23.12 26.21 9.90
N VAL A 603 23.56 26.34 8.63
CA VAL A 603 22.90 27.18 7.62
C VAL A 603 21.45 26.74 7.42
N TYR A 604 21.22 25.43 7.29
CA TYR A 604 19.89 24.86 7.15
C TYR A 604 19.00 25.18 8.36
N SER A 605 19.52 25.05 9.58
CA SER A 605 18.80 25.36 10.81
C SER A 605 18.38 26.84 10.89
N VAL A 606 19.20 27.76 10.38
CA VAL A 606 18.83 29.19 10.28
C VAL A 606 17.71 29.39 9.26
N SER A 607 17.76 28.70 8.13
CA SER A 607 16.71 28.79 7.09
C SER A 607 15.33 28.35 7.58
N ILE A 608 15.26 27.35 8.47
CA ILE A 608 13.99 26.91 9.09
C ILE A 608 13.37 28.03 9.92
N ARG A 609 14.18 28.72 10.73
CA ARG A 609 13.69 29.85 11.55
C ARG A 609 13.19 30.99 10.68
N GLN A 610 13.84 31.25 9.54
CA GLN A 610 13.37 32.24 8.57
C GLN A 610 12.04 31.83 7.93
N ARG A 611 11.88 30.55 7.56
CA ARG A 611 10.63 30.01 7.01
C ARG A 611 9.45 30.16 7.98
N HIS A 612 9.63 29.82 9.25
CA HIS A 612 8.59 29.98 10.29
C HIS A 612 8.17 31.44 10.46
N ARG A 613 9.13 32.38 10.37
CA ARG A 613 8.82 33.83 10.40
C ARG A 613 8.06 34.31 9.16
N ALA A 614 8.38 33.76 7.98
CA ALA A 614 7.72 34.13 6.73
C ALA A 614 6.31 33.52 6.59
N GLN A 615 6.07 32.35 7.20
CA GLN A 615 4.84 31.57 7.06
C GLN A 615 4.19 31.31 8.43
N THR A 616 3.79 32.36 9.14
CA THR A 616 3.25 32.25 10.51
C THR A 616 1.90 31.52 10.59
N THR A 617 1.10 31.52 9.52
CA THR A 617 -0.23 30.87 9.49
C THR A 617 -0.19 29.39 9.10
N ARG A 618 0.96 28.88 8.65
CA ARG A 618 1.12 27.47 8.27
C ARG A 618 1.37 26.63 9.52
N ASN A 619 0.68 25.49 9.65
CA ASN A 619 1.07 24.49 10.63
C ASN A 619 2.35 23.77 10.16
N HIS A 620 3.48 24.10 10.77
CA HIS A 620 4.76 23.49 10.41
C HIS A 620 4.91 22.12 11.10
N PRO A 621 5.43 21.10 10.40
CA PRO A 621 5.63 19.78 11.00
C PRO A 621 6.71 19.80 12.10
N GLU A 622 7.74 20.63 11.95
CA GLU A 622 8.83 20.82 12.91
C GLU A 622 8.58 21.96 13.92
N SER A 623 9.09 21.80 15.14
CA SER A 623 9.05 22.82 16.20
C SER A 623 10.43 23.42 16.52
N ILE A 624 10.54 24.75 16.42
CA ILE A 624 11.77 25.49 16.77
C ILE A 624 12.16 25.31 18.26
N PRO A 625 11.25 25.44 19.26
CA PRO A 625 11.59 25.20 20.66
C PRO A 625 12.18 23.82 20.95
N ARG A 626 11.75 22.79 20.20
CA ARG A 626 12.27 21.42 20.33
C ARG A 626 13.51 21.14 19.48
N LYS A 627 14.04 22.17 18.80
CA LYS A 627 15.13 22.08 17.82
C LYS A 627 14.83 21.06 16.70
N GLU A 628 13.56 20.85 16.39
CA GLU A 628 13.16 19.93 15.34
C GLU A 628 13.42 20.53 13.96
N TYR A 629 13.72 19.67 13.00
CA TYR A 629 13.90 19.97 11.60
C TYR A 629 13.36 18.82 10.75
N ILE A 630 13.12 19.10 9.47
CA ILE A 630 12.76 18.09 8.48
C ILE A 630 13.98 17.78 7.62
N CYS A 631 14.31 16.51 7.40
CA CYS A 631 15.40 16.17 6.48
C CYS A 631 15.06 16.70 5.07
N PRO A 632 15.94 17.50 4.43
CA PRO A 632 15.67 18.08 3.11
C PRO A 632 15.30 17.04 2.04
N LEU A 633 15.91 15.85 2.11
CA LEU A 633 15.77 14.79 1.10
C LEU A 633 14.58 13.87 1.38
N CYS A 634 14.56 13.17 2.53
CA CYS A 634 13.53 12.15 2.81
C CYS A 634 12.37 12.60 3.70
N LYS A 635 12.36 13.89 4.08
CA LYS A 635 11.31 14.51 4.90
C LYS A 635 11.06 13.84 6.26
N SER A 636 12.05 13.13 6.81
CA SER A 636 11.99 12.62 8.18
C SER A 636 12.07 13.77 9.19
N LEU A 637 11.44 13.60 10.35
CA LEU A 637 11.60 14.52 11.48
C LEU A 637 12.91 14.19 12.20
N GLY A 638 13.71 15.21 12.50
CA GLY A 638 14.96 15.10 13.26
C GLY A 638 15.10 16.25 14.25
N ASN A 639 15.99 16.13 15.22
CA ASN A 639 16.39 17.22 16.11
C ASN A 639 17.87 17.19 16.49
N ALA A 640 18.60 16.14 16.11
CA ALA A 640 20.02 15.95 16.41
C ALA A 640 20.81 15.63 15.13
N ILE A 641 22.12 15.89 15.17
CA ILE A 641 23.10 15.40 14.20
C ILE A 641 24.11 14.54 14.96
N PHE A 642 24.21 13.26 14.61
CA PHE A 642 25.07 12.30 15.29
C PHE A 642 26.42 12.17 14.56
N PRO A 643 27.56 12.16 15.28
CA PRO A 643 28.86 11.99 14.65
C PRO A 643 28.97 10.62 13.97
N VAL A 644 29.49 10.58 12.75
CA VAL A 644 29.76 9.34 12.01
C VAL A 644 31.23 9.01 12.16
N ILE A 645 31.52 7.87 12.77
CA ILE A 645 32.88 7.43 13.09
C ILE A 645 33.02 5.94 12.76
N ASP A 646 34.16 5.60 12.19
CA ASP A 646 34.52 4.21 11.92
C ASP A 646 34.89 3.44 13.18
N ALA A 647 34.57 2.14 13.14
CA ALA A 647 35.01 1.23 14.18
C ALA A 647 36.54 1.10 14.14
N GLN A 648 37.21 1.60 15.17
CA GLN A 648 38.66 1.49 15.30
C GLN A 648 39.05 0.01 15.47
N PRO A 649 40.07 -0.50 14.76
CA PRO A 649 40.58 -1.84 14.98
C PRO A 649 41.16 -1.93 16.39
N THR A 650 40.41 -2.55 17.31
CA THR A 650 40.84 -2.73 18.70
C THR A 650 41.51 -4.10 18.83
N PRO A 651 42.77 -4.19 19.29
CA PRO A 651 43.43 -5.48 19.46
C PRO A 651 42.73 -6.30 20.54
N VAL A 652 42.37 -7.55 20.21
CA VAL A 652 41.73 -8.47 21.14
C VAL A 652 42.79 -8.97 22.13
N SER A 653 42.53 -8.84 23.43
CA SER A 653 43.41 -9.41 24.46
C SER A 653 43.39 -10.94 24.34
N PRO A 654 44.55 -11.62 24.21
CA PRO A 654 44.61 -13.07 24.06
C PRO A 654 44.45 -13.84 25.39
N LEU A 655 44.25 -13.14 26.52
CA LEU A 655 44.24 -13.76 27.84
C LEU A 655 42.95 -14.56 28.07
N PRO A 656 43.03 -15.80 28.59
CA PRO A 656 41.84 -16.49 29.08
C PRO A 656 41.13 -15.69 30.18
N PHE A 657 39.81 -15.85 30.30
CA PHE A 657 38.98 -15.08 31.26
C PHE A 657 39.53 -15.05 32.70
N PRO A 658 39.96 -16.18 33.32
CA PRO A 658 40.52 -16.15 34.68
C PRO A 658 41.83 -15.36 34.79
N ASP A 659 42.67 -15.40 33.76
CA ASP A 659 43.95 -14.71 33.74
C ASP A 659 43.76 -13.21 33.51
N TRP A 660 42.76 -12.83 32.71
CA TRP A 660 42.35 -11.44 32.56
C TRP A 660 41.86 -10.83 33.88
N ILE A 661 41.02 -11.55 34.64
CA ILE A 661 40.54 -11.09 35.97
C ILE A 661 41.72 -10.88 36.93
N ARG A 662 42.68 -11.81 36.94
CA ARG A 662 43.90 -11.69 37.76
C ARG A 662 44.72 -10.48 37.34
N SER A 663 44.93 -10.28 36.04
CA SER A 663 45.65 -9.14 35.49
C SER A 663 44.98 -7.80 35.84
N ALA A 664 43.66 -7.72 35.67
CA ALA A 664 42.85 -6.56 36.03
C ALA A 664 42.95 -6.23 37.52
N SER A 665 42.91 -7.25 38.39
CA SER A 665 43.06 -7.09 39.84
C SER A 665 44.45 -6.59 40.24
N ILE A 666 45.51 -7.08 39.57
CA ILE A 666 46.88 -6.59 39.76
C ILE A 666 47.01 -5.14 39.28
N SER A 667 46.39 -4.78 38.15
CA SER A 667 46.38 -3.41 37.64
C SER A 667 45.72 -2.45 38.64
N ILE A 668 44.57 -2.84 39.19
CA ILE A 668 43.87 -2.08 40.23
C ILE A 668 44.74 -1.91 41.49
N LEU A 669 45.42 -2.97 41.95
CA LEU A 669 46.34 -2.91 43.10
C LEU A 669 47.50 -1.93 42.89
N LYS A 670 47.99 -1.80 41.66
CA LYS A 670 49.07 -0.86 41.30
C LYS A 670 48.57 0.57 41.13
N SER A 671 47.26 0.76 40.91
CA SER A 671 46.65 2.08 40.75
C SER A 671 46.59 2.84 42.07
N LYS A 672 46.90 4.14 42.05
CA LYS A 672 46.76 5.01 43.23
C LYS A 672 45.28 5.40 43.43
N PRO A 673 44.81 5.61 44.68
CA PRO A 673 43.50 6.21 44.93
C PRO A 673 43.35 7.54 44.19
N ASP A 674 42.19 7.77 43.59
CA ASP A 674 41.91 8.92 42.74
C ASP A 674 40.69 9.69 43.27
N PRO A 675 40.92 10.68 44.17
CA PRO A 675 39.84 11.42 44.81
C PRO A 675 38.94 12.18 43.81
N GLN A 676 39.49 12.58 42.66
CA GLN A 676 38.71 13.25 41.62
C GLN A 676 37.73 12.27 40.98
N LEU A 677 38.18 11.06 40.63
CA LEU A 677 37.30 10.02 40.07
C LEU A 677 36.23 9.59 41.08
N GLU A 678 36.59 9.42 42.36
CA GLU A 678 35.63 9.12 43.42
C GLU A 678 34.57 10.22 43.57
N SER A 679 34.94 11.49 43.41
CA SER A 679 33.99 12.62 43.40
C SER A 679 33.06 12.65 42.17
N LEU A 680 33.42 11.95 41.10
CA LEU A 680 32.63 11.83 39.88
C LEU A 680 31.69 10.61 39.90
N GLN A 681 31.63 9.87 41.00
CA GLN A 681 30.69 8.77 41.21
C GLN A 681 29.56 9.17 42.16
N PHE A 682 28.39 8.56 42.00
CA PHE A 682 27.26 8.80 42.90
C PHE A 682 27.58 8.29 44.31
N ARG A 683 27.47 9.17 45.32
CA ARG A 683 27.66 8.82 46.74
C ARG A 683 26.65 7.76 47.23
N ASN A 684 25.43 7.81 46.72
CA ASN A 684 24.32 6.93 47.13
C ASN A 684 23.83 6.08 45.93
N GLY A 685 24.74 5.56 45.11
CA GLY A 685 24.40 4.81 43.90
C GLY A 685 24.91 3.37 43.86
N THR A 686 24.76 2.74 42.70
CA THR A 686 25.42 1.47 42.34
C THR A 686 26.80 1.71 41.71
N GLY A 687 27.25 2.98 41.69
CA GLY A 687 28.55 3.43 41.20
C GLY A 687 28.51 4.20 39.89
N GLU A 688 27.34 4.61 39.42
CA GLU A 688 27.12 5.49 38.25
C GLU A 688 28.07 6.69 38.22
N PHE A 689 28.31 7.23 37.02
CA PHE A 689 29.15 8.43 36.86
C PHE A 689 28.32 9.69 36.63
N VAL A 690 28.57 10.73 37.42
CA VAL A 690 27.74 11.96 37.40
C VAL A 690 27.77 12.71 36.07
N PHE A 691 28.87 12.61 35.32
CA PHE A 691 29.07 13.30 34.03
C PHE A 691 28.22 12.75 32.87
N TRP A 692 27.57 11.61 33.07
CA TRP A 692 26.63 11.03 32.10
C TRP A 692 25.16 11.36 32.40
N ALA A 693 24.91 12.21 33.38
CA ALA A 693 23.56 12.70 33.66
C ALA A 693 23.23 13.92 32.80
N ALA A 694 22.04 13.92 32.20
CA ALA A 694 21.60 14.94 31.24
C ALA A 694 21.53 16.36 31.82
N GLN A 695 21.43 16.51 33.14
CA GLN A 695 21.34 17.81 33.82
C GLN A 695 22.54 18.08 34.73
N ASP A 696 23.68 17.39 34.56
CA ASP A 696 24.87 17.63 35.39
C ASP A 696 25.31 19.11 35.30
N PRO A 697 25.33 19.85 36.42
CA PRO A 697 25.64 21.28 36.40
C PRO A 697 27.09 21.58 35.99
N ALA A 698 28.00 20.62 36.13
CA ALA A 698 29.40 20.79 35.74
C ALA A 698 29.64 20.69 34.22
N TYR A 699 28.68 20.20 33.44
CA TYR A 699 28.80 20.10 31.98
C TYR A 699 29.10 21.46 31.34
N SER A 700 28.34 22.51 31.71
CA SER A 700 28.51 23.87 31.19
C SER A 700 29.90 24.46 31.47
N THR A 701 30.49 24.09 32.61
CA THR A 701 31.85 24.53 32.97
C THR A 701 32.90 23.74 32.22
N ALA A 702 32.71 22.42 32.10
CA ALA A 702 33.61 21.54 31.37
C ALA A 702 33.72 21.89 29.89
N ILE A 703 32.60 22.25 29.24
CA ILE A 703 32.60 22.63 27.82
C ILE A 703 33.29 23.98 27.57
N ARG A 704 33.10 24.98 28.45
CA ARG A 704 33.82 26.28 28.35
C ARG A 704 35.33 26.13 28.54
N ALA A 705 35.76 25.19 29.37
CA ALA A 705 37.17 24.85 29.52
C ALA A 705 37.74 24.08 28.30
N ALA A 706 36.88 23.64 27.38
CA ALA A 706 37.26 22.75 26.29
C ALA A 706 37.73 23.47 25.00
N ASP A 707 37.43 24.76 24.80
CA ASP A 707 37.61 25.55 23.56
C ASP A 707 39.07 25.75 23.10
N LYS A 708 39.68 24.70 22.50
CA LYS A 708 40.85 24.77 21.59
C LYS A 708 40.53 24.01 20.29
N PRO A 709 41.11 24.41 19.13
CA PRO A 709 40.52 24.18 17.80
C PRO A 709 40.34 22.71 17.37
N ASP A 710 41.29 21.81 17.62
CA ASP A 710 41.27 20.47 16.99
C ASP A 710 40.20 19.50 17.53
N ALA A 711 39.52 19.83 18.64
CA ALA A 711 38.45 19.01 19.22
C ALA A 711 37.07 19.71 19.21
N ALA A 712 36.95 20.91 18.65
CA ALA A 712 35.77 21.77 18.79
C ALA A 712 34.50 21.24 18.08
N GLU A 713 34.65 20.55 16.95
CA GLU A 713 33.52 20.27 16.06
C GLU A 713 32.67 19.07 16.51
N THR A 714 33.28 18.00 17.04
CA THR A 714 32.51 16.89 17.65
C THR A 714 31.80 17.34 18.93
N HIS A 715 32.34 18.32 19.65
CA HIS A 715 31.68 18.91 20.82
C HIS A 715 30.39 19.65 20.46
N LYS A 716 30.28 20.29 19.29
CA LYS A 716 29.03 20.93 18.84
C LYS A 716 27.91 19.92 18.58
N MET A 717 28.24 18.77 18.00
CA MET A 717 27.28 17.67 17.83
C MET A 717 26.85 17.09 19.19
N LEU A 718 27.81 16.89 20.11
CA LEU A 718 27.52 16.49 21.49
C LEU A 718 26.63 17.50 22.23
N ASP A 719 26.90 18.81 22.10
CA ASP A 719 26.11 19.88 22.74
C ASP A 719 24.66 19.86 22.25
N THR A 720 24.45 19.54 20.96
CA THR A 720 23.11 19.34 20.41
C THR A 720 22.37 18.21 21.14
N VAL A 721 22.99 17.03 21.27
CA VAL A 721 22.42 15.88 21.98
C VAL A 721 22.16 16.21 23.46
N MET A 722 23.11 16.83 24.13
CA MET A 722 23.00 17.20 25.54
C MET A 722 21.89 18.22 25.79
N HIS A 723 21.75 19.23 24.93
CA HIS A 723 20.70 20.22 25.06
C HIS A 723 19.29 19.60 24.92
N ILE A 724 19.12 18.68 23.96
CA ILE A 724 17.85 17.96 23.77
C ILE A 724 17.56 17.09 24.99
N CYS A 725 18.53 16.28 25.42
CA CYS A 725 18.37 15.40 26.57
C CYS A 725 18.09 16.19 27.86
N LYS A 726 18.76 17.32 28.08
CA LYS A 726 18.53 18.21 29.22
C LYS A 726 17.10 18.75 29.23
N SER A 727 16.63 19.24 28.08
CA SER A 727 15.27 19.78 27.93
C SER A 727 14.20 18.73 28.23
N VAL A 728 14.32 17.55 27.60
CA VAL A 728 13.38 16.44 27.82
C VAL A 728 13.46 15.94 29.26
N SER A 729 14.67 15.84 29.83
CA SER A 729 14.88 15.42 31.21
C SER A 729 14.16 16.35 32.19
N ALA A 730 14.28 17.67 32.03
CA ALA A 730 13.60 18.63 32.89
C ALA A 730 12.07 18.46 32.88
N GLN A 731 11.49 18.19 31.71
CA GLN A 731 10.03 18.05 31.53
C GLN A 731 9.47 16.71 32.04
N THR A 732 10.30 15.66 32.09
CA THR A 732 9.86 14.28 32.32
C THR A 732 10.25 13.74 33.70
N ARG A 733 10.55 14.62 34.68
CA ARG A 733 10.93 14.20 36.05
C ARG A 733 9.90 13.29 36.72
N HIS A 734 8.61 13.58 36.54
CA HIS A 734 7.51 12.80 37.12
C HIS A 734 7.30 11.40 36.50
N LEU A 735 7.94 11.10 35.36
CA LEU A 735 7.81 9.81 34.66
C LEU A 735 8.95 8.84 34.98
N ARG A 736 9.94 9.27 35.77
CA ARG A 736 11.16 8.51 36.04
C ARG A 736 11.03 7.70 37.32
N ASP A 737 11.47 6.44 37.27
CA ASP A 737 11.34 5.50 38.40
C ASP A 737 12.55 5.50 39.34
N ARG A 738 13.70 6.00 38.87
CA ARG A 738 14.96 5.94 39.62
C ARG A 738 15.03 7.09 40.64
N PRO A 739 15.47 6.85 41.88
CA PRO A 739 15.87 7.90 42.80
C PRO A 739 17.03 8.70 42.19
N GLU A 740 16.80 9.98 41.91
CA GLU A 740 17.81 10.87 41.33
C GLU A 740 18.21 11.99 42.33
N PRO A 741 19.44 12.54 42.21
CA PRO A 741 19.86 13.74 42.91
C PRO A 741 18.93 14.91 42.61
N ASP A 742 18.89 15.88 43.53
CA ASP A 742 18.04 17.06 43.35
C ASP A 742 18.53 17.96 42.22
N ALA A 743 17.61 18.78 41.69
CA ALA A 743 17.93 19.67 40.59
C ALA A 743 19.07 20.64 41.00
N GLY A 744 20.17 20.62 40.25
CA GLY A 744 21.37 21.41 40.55
C GLY A 744 22.46 20.64 41.29
N GLU A 745 22.21 19.40 41.72
CA GLU A 745 23.26 18.50 42.21
C GLU A 745 23.97 17.78 41.06
N ARG A 746 25.19 17.30 41.32
CA ARG A 746 25.94 16.49 40.37
C ARG A 746 25.20 15.19 40.09
N GLY A 747 25.09 14.82 38.82
CA GLY A 747 24.40 13.59 38.43
C GLY A 747 22.87 13.69 38.34
N ALA A 748 22.29 14.90 38.44
CA ALA A 748 20.86 15.10 38.25
C ALA A 748 20.42 14.84 36.79
N GLY A 749 19.21 14.30 36.61
CA GLY A 749 18.62 14.08 35.30
C GLY A 749 18.69 12.65 34.79
N ILE A 750 18.29 12.49 33.52
CA ILE A 750 18.31 11.21 32.78
C ILE A 750 19.74 10.68 32.69
N TYR A 751 19.92 9.39 33.00
CA TYR A 751 21.23 8.74 32.91
C TYR A 751 21.45 8.16 31.50
N LEU A 752 22.24 8.86 30.69
CA LEU A 752 22.31 8.63 29.24
C LEU A 752 22.71 7.19 28.82
N PRO A 753 23.68 6.51 29.47
CA PRO A 753 24.02 5.12 29.13
C PRO A 753 22.83 4.17 29.23
N GLU A 754 21.95 4.37 30.21
CA GLU A 754 20.80 3.51 30.45
C GLU A 754 19.56 3.98 29.68
N GLU A 755 19.20 5.25 29.83
CA GLU A 755 17.91 5.77 29.39
C GLU A 755 17.94 6.37 27.98
N LEU A 756 19.11 6.59 27.37
CA LEU A 756 19.22 6.98 25.95
C LEU A 756 19.74 5.81 25.10
N LEU A 757 20.99 5.40 25.31
CA LEU A 757 21.60 4.39 24.44
C LEU A 757 21.08 2.99 24.75
N GLY A 758 21.06 2.60 26.03
CA GLY A 758 20.50 1.33 26.47
C GLY A 758 19.03 1.16 26.06
N TYR A 759 18.22 2.20 26.29
CA TYR A 759 16.81 2.27 25.90
C TYR A 759 16.63 2.17 24.37
N THR A 760 17.47 2.87 23.59
CA THR A 760 17.41 2.82 22.12
C THR A 760 17.69 1.40 21.62
N ILE A 761 18.76 0.76 22.10
CA ILE A 761 19.10 -0.63 21.70
C ILE A 761 18.00 -1.61 22.12
N ALA A 762 17.43 -1.46 23.32
CA ALA A 762 16.32 -2.29 23.77
C ALA A 762 15.07 -2.09 22.90
N SER A 763 14.76 -0.87 22.49
CA SER A 763 13.65 -0.57 21.57
C SER A 763 13.85 -1.22 20.21
N MET A 764 15.07 -1.14 19.66
CA MET A 764 15.43 -1.78 18.40
C MET A 764 15.34 -3.30 18.49
N GLU A 765 15.79 -3.90 19.59
CA GLU A 765 15.65 -5.34 19.84
C GLU A 765 14.18 -5.77 19.85
N ILE A 766 13.33 -5.03 20.56
CA ILE A 766 11.88 -5.28 20.65
C ILE A 766 11.24 -5.21 19.26
N ALA A 767 11.61 -4.23 18.44
CA ALA A 767 11.08 -4.05 17.08
C ALA A 767 11.38 -5.25 16.15
N GLN A 768 12.47 -5.99 16.44
CA GLN A 768 12.88 -7.17 15.69
C GLN A 768 12.22 -8.47 16.17
N ARG A 769 11.51 -8.47 17.30
CA ARG A 769 10.83 -9.68 17.82
C ARG A 769 9.70 -10.10 16.87
N GLY A 770 9.76 -11.33 16.40
CA GLY A 770 8.72 -11.93 15.55
C GLY A 770 8.77 -11.51 14.08
N GLN A 771 9.83 -10.86 13.61
CA GLN A 771 9.99 -10.48 12.20
C GLN A 771 10.60 -11.64 11.38
N GLN A 772 10.21 -11.79 10.10
CA GLN A 772 10.85 -12.76 9.19
C GLN A 772 12.21 -12.22 8.74
N GLY A 773 13.28 -12.54 9.48
CA GLY A 773 14.65 -12.33 9.05
C GLY A 773 15.19 -13.55 8.29
N THR A 774 15.65 -13.37 7.05
CA THR A 774 16.46 -14.38 6.36
C THR A 774 17.78 -14.56 7.10
N HIS A 775 17.93 -15.72 7.74
CA HIS A 775 19.20 -16.38 8.10
C HIS A 775 20.20 -15.68 9.02
N ALA A 776 19.85 -14.59 9.69
CA ALA A 776 20.83 -13.77 10.41
C ALA A 776 20.47 -13.56 11.89
N VAL A 777 21.47 -13.28 12.72
CA VAL A 777 21.28 -12.96 14.15
C VAL A 777 20.62 -11.59 14.25
N VAL A 778 19.91 -11.26 15.33
CA VAL A 778 19.25 -9.94 15.52
C VAL A 778 20.15 -8.73 15.20
N ALA A 779 21.45 -8.85 15.45
CA ALA A 779 22.43 -7.80 15.13
C ALA A 779 22.62 -7.56 13.62
N ASP A 780 22.36 -8.55 12.77
CA ASP A 780 22.46 -8.45 11.31
C ASP A 780 21.19 -7.83 10.69
N CYS A 781 20.08 -7.81 11.43
CA CYS A 781 18.85 -7.11 11.02
C CYS A 781 18.97 -5.58 11.16
N LEU A 782 20.07 -5.09 11.73
CA LEU A 782 20.36 -3.66 11.85
C LEU A 782 20.81 -3.10 10.52
N SER A 783 20.21 -1.98 10.11
CA SER A 783 20.73 -1.20 8.99
C SER A 783 22.06 -0.52 9.37
N GLU A 784 22.94 -0.32 8.40
CA GLU A 784 24.22 0.37 8.62
C GLU A 784 24.05 1.78 9.27
N PRO A 785 23.05 2.61 8.89
CA PRO A 785 22.76 3.86 9.61
C PRO A 785 22.47 3.68 11.10
N GLN A 786 21.75 2.61 11.48
CA GLN A 786 21.45 2.31 12.88
C GLN A 786 22.72 1.92 13.65
N ALA A 787 23.60 1.12 13.05
CA ALA A 787 24.89 0.76 13.65
C ALA A 787 25.77 2.00 13.84
N ARG A 788 25.82 2.91 12.85
CA ARG A 788 26.53 4.20 12.94
C ARG A 788 25.94 5.11 14.02
N MET A 789 24.62 5.15 14.18
CA MET A 789 23.98 5.91 15.26
C MET A 789 24.40 5.40 16.64
N ILE A 790 24.45 4.08 16.84
CA ILE A 790 24.95 3.48 18.10
C ILE A 790 26.40 3.91 18.34
N ARG A 791 27.28 3.82 17.33
CA ARG A 791 28.67 4.28 17.43
C ARG A 791 28.76 5.78 17.75
N GLY A 792 27.97 6.61 17.08
CA GLY A 792 27.93 8.05 17.32
C GLY A 792 27.51 8.41 18.75
N LEU A 793 26.51 7.69 19.30
CA LEU A 793 26.09 7.86 20.70
C LEU A 793 27.16 7.37 21.69
N LEU A 794 27.85 6.26 21.41
CA LEU A 794 28.99 5.80 22.21
C LEU A 794 30.10 6.86 22.24
N THR A 795 30.42 7.48 21.10
CA THR A 795 31.37 8.58 21.04
C THR A 795 30.90 9.77 21.86
N CYS A 796 29.62 10.14 21.81
CA CYS A 796 29.09 11.19 22.66
C CYS A 796 29.33 10.89 24.16
N LEU A 797 29.09 9.66 24.60
CA LEU A 797 29.37 9.22 25.98
C LEU A 797 30.88 9.26 26.31
N GLN A 798 31.73 8.81 25.39
CA GLN A 798 33.18 8.84 25.55
C GLN A 798 33.68 10.29 25.73
N LYS A 799 33.22 11.21 24.87
CA LYS A 799 33.59 12.63 24.91
C LYS A 799 33.07 13.32 26.17
N LEU A 800 31.88 12.96 26.67
CA LEU A 800 31.40 13.45 27.96
C LEU A 800 32.36 13.08 29.09
N ALA A 801 32.84 11.83 29.14
CA ALA A 801 33.80 11.42 30.16
C ALA A 801 35.13 12.19 30.03
N ALA A 802 35.65 12.31 28.82
CA ALA A 802 36.90 13.03 28.53
C ALA A 802 36.84 14.51 28.94
N LEU A 803 35.71 15.20 28.73
CA LEU A 803 35.54 16.61 29.11
C LEU A 803 35.80 16.87 30.61
N HIS A 804 35.41 15.93 31.48
CA HIS A 804 35.58 16.07 32.93
C HIS A 804 36.96 15.64 33.45
N LEU A 805 37.74 14.95 32.61
CA LEU A 805 39.06 14.42 32.93
C LEU A 805 40.16 15.02 32.03
N LYS A 806 39.83 16.14 31.36
CA LYS A 806 40.71 16.84 30.42
C LYS A 806 42.04 17.21 31.10
N GLY A 807 43.15 16.95 30.40
CA GLY A 807 44.51 17.22 30.88
C GLY A 807 45.17 16.07 31.66
N ARG A 808 44.46 14.95 31.84
CA ARG A 808 45.04 13.69 32.36
C ARG A 808 45.56 12.78 31.23
N PRO A 809 46.49 11.86 31.52
CA PRO A 809 46.88 10.80 30.57
C PRO A 809 45.65 10.06 30.06
N ASP A 810 45.58 9.83 28.75
CA ASP A 810 44.45 9.20 28.04
C ASP A 810 43.07 9.80 28.38
N GLU A 811 43.03 11.09 28.73
CA GLU A 811 41.82 11.81 29.16
C GLU A 811 41.09 11.08 30.31
N GLY A 812 41.82 10.37 31.17
CA GLY A 812 41.30 9.63 32.31
C GLY A 812 40.57 8.32 31.98
N ARG A 813 40.68 7.82 30.74
CA ARG A 813 40.08 6.55 30.28
C ARG A 813 40.45 5.36 31.16
N GLU A 814 41.74 5.19 31.48
CA GLU A 814 42.22 4.09 32.34
C GLU A 814 41.62 4.16 33.76
N ALA A 815 41.45 5.36 34.30
CA ALA A 815 40.87 5.57 35.63
C ALA A 815 39.39 5.14 35.65
N VAL A 816 38.61 5.56 34.64
CA VAL A 816 37.20 5.17 34.48
C VAL A 816 37.07 3.66 34.23
N GLN A 817 37.97 3.07 33.45
CA GLN A 817 38.05 1.62 33.24
C GLN A 817 38.24 0.87 34.57
N HIS A 818 39.21 1.29 35.39
CA HIS A 818 39.42 0.70 36.71
C HIS A 818 38.19 0.84 37.61
N ALA A 819 37.48 1.98 37.57
CA ALA A 819 36.24 2.17 38.33
C ALA A 819 35.11 1.21 37.89
N ILE A 820 34.98 0.93 36.58
CA ILE A 820 34.02 -0.06 36.07
C ILE A 820 34.37 -1.47 36.58
N ILE A 821 35.65 -1.85 36.52
CA ILE A 821 36.11 -3.18 36.98
C ILE A 821 35.94 -3.32 38.50
N LYS A 822 36.34 -2.32 39.30
CA LYS A 822 36.16 -2.30 40.76
C LYS A 822 34.71 -2.53 41.18
N ARG A 823 33.75 -2.05 40.37
CA ARG A 823 32.31 -2.23 40.61
C ARG A 823 31.85 -3.66 40.30
N LEU A 824 32.39 -4.27 39.25
CA LEU A 824 32.04 -5.62 38.82
C LEU A 824 32.65 -6.71 39.70
N LEU A 825 33.82 -6.47 40.29
CA LEU A 825 34.53 -7.45 41.11
C LEU A 825 34.17 -7.31 42.60
N PRO A 826 33.57 -8.32 43.25
CA PRO A 826 33.05 -8.17 44.61
C PRO A 826 34.09 -7.85 45.68
N GLU A 827 35.32 -8.33 45.52
CA GLU A 827 36.44 -8.10 46.43
C GLU A 827 36.83 -6.61 46.57
N TRP A 828 36.53 -5.80 45.56
CA TRP A 828 36.75 -4.35 45.53
C TRP A 828 35.52 -3.54 45.93
N SER A 829 34.34 -4.17 45.90
CA SER A 829 33.06 -3.54 46.30
C SER A 829 32.82 -3.52 47.82
N ARG A 830 33.60 -4.29 48.60
CA ARG A 830 33.40 -4.53 50.04
C ARG A 830 34.41 -3.84 50.95
N THR A 831 35.47 -3.25 50.41
CA THR A 831 36.50 -2.58 51.21
C THR A 831 35.92 -1.27 51.76
N SER A 832 36.25 -0.90 53.00
CA SER A 832 35.85 0.34 53.68
C SER A 832 36.28 1.65 52.97
N LEU A 833 36.88 1.53 51.78
CA LEU A 833 37.37 2.59 50.92
C LEU A 833 36.44 2.85 49.71
N THR A 834 35.50 1.95 49.38
CA THR A 834 34.52 2.15 48.29
C THR A 834 33.11 2.32 48.86
N SER A 835 32.58 3.53 48.73
CA SER A 835 31.34 4.00 49.35
C SER A 835 30.08 3.71 48.51
N PHE A 836 29.94 2.50 47.96
CA PHE A 836 28.72 2.14 47.22
C PHE A 836 27.62 1.73 48.20
N SER A 837 26.56 2.53 48.26
CA SER A 837 25.42 2.27 49.16
C SER A 837 24.48 1.16 48.67
N TYR A 838 24.47 0.86 47.35
CA TYR A 838 23.54 -0.09 46.73
C TYR A 838 24.22 -1.29 46.03
N PRO A 839 23.65 -2.51 46.11
CA PRO A 839 24.13 -3.69 45.41
C PRO A 839 24.11 -3.59 43.88
N LEU A 840 25.12 -4.19 43.21
CA LEU A 840 25.20 -4.29 41.74
C LEU A 840 23.94 -4.93 41.13
N LEU A 841 23.35 -5.93 41.78
CA LEU A 841 22.17 -6.65 41.28
C LEU A 841 20.91 -5.77 41.20
N LEU A 842 20.88 -4.61 41.86
CA LEU A 842 19.80 -3.62 41.70
C LEU A 842 19.94 -2.78 40.42
N ARG A 843 21.09 -2.84 39.76
CA ARG A 843 21.33 -2.19 38.47
C ARG A 843 20.98 -3.10 37.30
N ASP A 844 20.58 -2.52 36.17
CA ASP A 844 20.57 -3.24 34.89
C ASP A 844 22.02 -3.54 34.44
N PRO A 845 22.42 -4.83 34.32
CA PRO A 845 23.76 -5.20 33.86
C PRO A 845 24.07 -4.70 32.45
N PHE A 846 23.06 -4.52 31.60
CA PHE A 846 23.26 -4.02 30.24
C PHE A 846 23.78 -2.57 30.24
N THR A 847 23.39 -1.76 31.21
CA THR A 847 23.95 -0.40 31.37
C THR A 847 25.47 -0.44 31.54
N VAL A 848 25.99 -1.38 32.32
CA VAL A 848 27.45 -1.51 32.55
C VAL A 848 28.17 -1.91 31.26
N LEU A 849 27.53 -2.69 30.39
CA LEU A 849 28.06 -2.98 29.06
C LEU A 849 28.12 -1.75 28.18
N VAL A 850 27.10 -0.90 28.21
CA VAL A 850 27.09 0.36 27.46
C VAL A 850 28.21 1.29 27.94
N GLU A 851 28.39 1.42 29.25
CA GLU A 851 29.50 2.20 29.84
C GLU A 851 30.87 1.66 29.40
N THR A 852 31.01 0.33 29.39
CA THR A 852 32.24 -0.35 28.94
C THR A 852 32.48 -0.11 27.46
N ALA A 853 31.47 -0.24 26.61
CA ALA A 853 31.59 -0.01 25.18
C ALA A 853 31.99 1.44 24.86
N ALA A 854 31.55 2.41 25.68
CA ALA A 854 31.91 3.82 25.49
C ALA A 854 33.34 4.15 25.94
N ILE A 855 33.84 3.52 27.00
CA ILE A 855 35.14 3.87 27.61
C ILE A 855 36.26 2.91 27.26
N ALA A 856 36.01 1.59 27.30
CA ALA A 856 37.01 0.55 27.16
C ALA A 856 36.46 -0.63 26.33
N PRO A 857 36.17 -0.44 25.03
CA PRO A 857 35.67 -1.50 24.16
C PRO A 857 36.58 -2.75 24.17
N GLU A 858 37.88 -2.61 24.35
CA GLU A 858 38.86 -3.71 24.44
C GLU A 858 38.56 -4.75 25.53
N MET A 859 37.85 -4.37 26.60
CA MET A 859 37.44 -5.31 27.67
C MET A 859 35.99 -5.78 27.56
N LEU A 860 35.28 -5.40 26.49
CA LEU A 860 33.85 -5.64 26.33
C LEU A 860 33.49 -7.13 26.40
N GLN A 861 34.30 -8.02 25.80
CA GLN A 861 34.06 -9.46 25.85
C GLN A 861 34.13 -10.03 27.28
N TYR A 862 35.07 -9.57 28.11
CA TYR A 862 35.20 -10.05 29.50
C TYR A 862 34.08 -9.50 30.40
N VAL A 863 33.74 -8.23 30.24
CA VAL A 863 32.63 -7.61 30.96
C VAL A 863 31.29 -8.22 30.55
N LEU A 864 31.15 -8.64 29.30
CA LEU A 864 29.97 -9.34 28.80
C LEU A 864 29.70 -10.65 29.56
N VAL A 865 30.74 -11.44 29.83
CA VAL A 865 30.61 -12.66 30.63
C VAL A 865 30.13 -12.32 32.05
N LEU A 866 30.75 -11.34 32.72
CA LEU A 866 30.37 -10.95 34.09
C LEU A 866 28.92 -10.42 34.15
N THR A 867 28.55 -9.55 33.22
CA THR A 867 27.22 -8.92 33.18
C THR A 867 26.11 -9.89 32.77
N TYR A 868 26.41 -10.91 31.95
CA TYR A 868 25.48 -12.02 31.69
C TYR A 868 25.15 -12.80 32.97
N TYR A 869 26.17 -13.18 33.75
CA TYR A 869 25.95 -13.89 35.01
C TYR A 869 25.27 -13.01 36.08
N ALA A 870 25.57 -11.71 36.11
CA ALA A 870 24.82 -10.76 36.93
C ALA A 870 23.34 -10.65 36.48
N CYS A 871 23.08 -10.71 35.17
CA CYS A 871 21.72 -10.74 34.60
C CYS A 871 20.97 -12.02 34.98
N LEU A 872 21.64 -13.19 34.94
CA LEU A 872 21.06 -14.45 35.44
C LEU A 872 20.67 -14.34 36.92
N ALA A 873 21.59 -13.89 37.78
CA ALA A 873 21.34 -13.76 39.22
C ALA A 873 20.21 -12.75 39.52
N ARG A 874 20.21 -11.60 38.82
CA ARG A 874 19.13 -10.61 38.91
C ARG A 874 17.80 -11.20 38.46
N THR A 875 17.77 -11.95 37.37
CA THR A 875 16.55 -12.60 36.85
C THR A 875 16.01 -13.62 37.84
N VAL A 876 16.86 -14.40 38.50
CA VAL A 876 16.45 -15.32 39.58
C VAL A 876 15.74 -14.57 40.71
N ILE A 877 16.33 -13.48 41.21
CA ILE A 877 15.75 -12.66 42.29
C ILE A 877 14.37 -12.13 41.87
N GLY A 878 14.26 -11.58 40.65
CA GLY A 878 12.99 -11.08 40.11
C GLY A 878 11.95 -12.18 39.91
N LEU A 879 12.35 -13.36 39.41
CA LEU A 879 11.45 -14.50 39.20
C LEU A 879 10.90 -15.03 40.52
N VAL A 880 11.74 -15.18 41.54
CA VAL A 880 11.30 -15.62 42.87
C VAL A 880 10.23 -14.66 43.42
N TYR A 881 10.41 -13.35 43.22
CA TYR A 881 9.44 -12.34 43.64
C TYR A 881 8.13 -12.40 42.83
N VAL A 882 8.20 -12.42 41.50
CA VAL A 882 7.02 -12.47 40.60
C VAL A 882 6.19 -13.74 40.83
N LEU A 883 6.87 -14.89 40.93
CA LEU A 883 6.21 -16.19 41.08
C LEU A 883 5.57 -16.32 42.48
N ASN A 884 6.21 -15.79 43.52
CA ASN A 884 5.63 -15.74 44.86
C ASN A 884 4.32 -14.92 44.90
N LYS A 885 4.24 -13.80 44.17
CA LYS A 885 3.02 -12.98 44.10
C LYS A 885 1.89 -13.61 43.29
N THR A 886 2.20 -14.42 42.27
CA THR A 886 1.21 -14.93 41.32
C THR A 886 0.33 -16.04 41.92
N ARG A 887 0.85 -16.85 42.87
CA ARG A 887 0.14 -17.89 43.68
C ARG A 887 -0.77 -18.91 42.94
N SER A 888 -0.90 -18.87 41.61
CA SER A 888 -1.89 -19.65 40.83
C SER A 888 -1.26 -20.76 40.00
N VAL A 889 -1.90 -21.93 39.99
CA VAL A 889 -1.49 -23.17 39.29
C VAL A 889 -2.12 -23.29 37.88
N ALA A 890 -3.01 -22.37 37.49
CA ALA A 890 -3.68 -22.37 36.17
C ALA A 890 -2.77 -22.01 34.98
N THR A 891 -1.46 -22.05 35.18
CA THR A 891 -0.45 -21.78 34.15
C THR A 891 -0.25 -23.01 33.27
N MET A 892 0.09 -22.81 31.98
CA MET A 892 0.42 -23.89 31.04
C MET A 892 1.36 -24.93 31.66
N GLN A 893 0.97 -26.21 31.60
CA GLN A 893 1.79 -27.30 32.13
C GLN A 893 2.91 -27.67 31.15
N LEU A 894 4.15 -27.62 31.62
CA LEU A 894 5.33 -28.13 30.92
C LEU A 894 5.87 -29.32 31.70
N THR A 895 5.90 -30.49 31.08
CA THR A 895 6.27 -31.76 31.73
C THR A 895 7.76 -32.09 31.64
N ARG A 896 8.54 -31.43 30.77
CA ARG A 896 9.95 -31.73 30.54
C ARG A 896 10.80 -30.47 30.40
N ARG A 897 12.00 -30.48 30.99
CA ARG A 897 13.06 -29.49 30.75
C ARG A 897 13.58 -29.57 29.32
N GLN A 898 13.66 -28.44 28.64
CA GLN A 898 14.05 -28.34 27.22
C GLN A 898 15.46 -27.75 27.04
N HIS A 899 16.02 -27.12 28.07
CA HIS A 899 17.25 -26.32 27.96
C HIS A 899 18.33 -26.69 28.98
N GLU A 900 18.35 -27.96 29.41
CA GLU A 900 19.28 -28.46 30.44
C GLU A 900 20.76 -28.31 30.02
N GLY A 901 21.07 -28.45 28.73
CA GLY A 901 22.43 -28.21 28.21
C GLY A 901 22.91 -26.75 28.34
N ILE A 902 22.00 -25.79 28.55
CA ILE A 902 22.32 -24.37 28.73
C ILE A 902 22.38 -24.02 30.21
N PHE A 903 21.38 -24.45 30.98
CA PHE A 903 21.21 -24.01 32.37
C PHE A 903 21.67 -25.01 33.45
N GLY A 904 21.88 -26.28 33.09
CA GLY A 904 22.26 -27.32 34.05
C GLY A 904 21.21 -27.49 35.16
N ASP A 905 21.67 -27.60 36.40
CA ASP A 905 20.80 -27.69 37.58
C ASP A 905 20.29 -26.30 38.00
N VAL A 906 19.12 -25.93 37.46
CA VAL A 906 18.45 -24.67 37.77
C VAL A 906 18.10 -24.53 39.25
N ARG A 907 17.78 -25.62 39.96
CA ARG A 907 17.42 -25.55 41.38
C ARG A 907 18.64 -25.19 42.21
N MET A 908 19.77 -25.87 41.98
CA MET A 908 21.04 -25.57 42.64
C MET A 908 21.49 -24.13 42.39
N PHE A 909 21.39 -23.65 41.14
CA PHE A 909 21.74 -22.26 40.82
C PHE A 909 20.84 -21.25 41.55
N PHE A 910 19.51 -21.45 41.52
CA PHE A 910 18.58 -20.55 42.21
C PHE A 910 18.88 -20.47 43.71
N MET A 911 19.06 -21.63 44.37
CA MET A 911 19.38 -21.68 45.80
C MET A 911 20.72 -21.02 46.10
N SER A 912 21.73 -21.18 45.23
CA SER A 912 23.01 -20.48 45.38
C SER A 912 22.87 -18.96 45.31
N VAL A 913 21.97 -18.43 44.48
CA VAL A 913 21.73 -16.99 44.33
C VAL A 913 21.04 -16.41 45.58
N VAL A 914 20.07 -17.13 46.15
CA VAL A 914 19.25 -16.61 47.27
C VAL A 914 19.78 -16.97 48.66
N ARG A 915 20.80 -17.83 48.76
CA ARG A 915 21.40 -18.35 50.02
C ARG A 915 21.69 -17.31 51.10
N HIS A 916 22.06 -16.08 50.71
CA HIS A 916 22.42 -15.02 51.66
C HIS A 916 21.21 -14.23 52.18
N SER A 917 20.00 -14.59 51.78
CA SER A 917 18.75 -14.02 52.27
C SER A 917 17.76 -15.12 52.65
N PRO A 918 17.54 -15.37 53.96
CA PRO A 918 16.65 -16.44 54.42
C PRO A 918 15.22 -16.33 53.88
N VAL A 919 14.73 -15.10 53.67
CA VAL A 919 13.40 -14.83 53.13
C VAL A 919 13.30 -15.30 51.68
N PHE A 920 14.27 -14.94 50.83
CA PHE A 920 14.27 -15.37 49.44
C PHE A 920 14.57 -16.87 49.28
N GLU A 921 15.40 -17.45 50.15
CA GLU A 921 15.67 -18.89 50.16
C GLU A 921 14.42 -19.73 50.45
N HIS A 922 13.67 -19.36 51.48
CA HIS A 922 12.39 -20.01 51.78
C HIS A 922 11.38 -19.83 50.63
N THR A 923 11.29 -18.60 50.10
CA THR A 923 10.39 -18.28 48.99
C THR A 923 10.72 -19.05 47.72
N ALA A 924 12.01 -19.18 47.38
CA ALA A 924 12.45 -19.95 46.22
C ALA A 924 12.04 -21.42 46.34
N THR A 925 12.14 -22.00 47.53
CA THR A 925 11.75 -23.41 47.77
C THR A 925 10.26 -23.61 47.46
N LEU A 926 9.39 -22.72 47.96
CA LEU A 926 7.96 -22.74 47.68
C LEU A 926 7.65 -22.54 46.18
N VAL A 927 8.39 -21.65 45.51
CA VAL A 927 8.23 -21.41 44.07
C VAL A 927 8.54 -22.67 43.26
N PHE A 928 9.61 -23.41 43.60
CA PHE A 928 9.92 -24.69 42.94
C PHE A 928 8.86 -25.76 43.19
N GLU A 929 8.31 -25.85 44.40
CA GLU A 929 7.22 -26.78 44.72
C GLU A 929 5.93 -26.45 43.95
N THR A 930 5.64 -25.16 43.74
CA THR A 930 4.42 -24.70 43.07
C THR A 930 4.51 -24.76 41.55
N PHE A 931 5.62 -24.30 40.98
CA PHE A 931 5.80 -24.16 39.54
C PHE A 931 6.55 -25.33 38.88
N GLY A 932 7.40 -26.04 39.63
CA GLY A 932 8.24 -27.09 39.07
C GLY A 932 9.37 -26.55 38.17
N GLU A 933 10.39 -27.38 37.97
CA GLU A 933 11.64 -26.96 37.32
C GLU A 933 11.49 -26.61 35.84
N ALA A 934 10.65 -27.34 35.09
CA ALA A 934 10.48 -27.11 33.65
C ALA A 934 9.90 -25.72 33.32
N ARG A 935 8.93 -25.23 34.12
CA ARG A 935 8.38 -23.87 33.95
C ARG A 935 9.41 -22.82 34.33
N ILE A 936 10.13 -23.02 35.43
CA ILE A 936 11.16 -22.08 35.89
C ILE A 936 12.31 -21.98 34.89
N GLU A 937 12.76 -23.09 34.31
CA GLU A 937 13.75 -23.11 33.23
C GLU A 937 13.27 -22.32 32.01
N ARG A 938 12.02 -22.55 31.58
CA ARG A 938 11.42 -21.83 30.44
C ARG A 938 11.32 -20.33 30.68
N LEU A 939 10.96 -19.92 31.90
CA LEU A 939 10.90 -18.52 32.30
C LEU A 939 12.29 -17.89 32.37
N LEU A 940 13.27 -18.58 32.96
CA LEU A 940 14.66 -18.13 33.00
C LEU A 940 15.15 -17.86 31.56
N TYR A 941 14.94 -18.81 30.64
CA TYR A 941 15.23 -18.64 29.22
C TYR A 941 14.57 -17.37 28.64
N ALA A 942 13.26 -17.21 28.85
CA ALA A 942 12.50 -16.12 28.25
C ALA A 942 12.99 -14.75 28.75
N PHE A 943 13.23 -14.60 30.05
CA PHE A 943 13.61 -13.32 30.64
C PHE A 943 15.08 -12.93 30.38
N THR A 944 15.99 -13.88 30.14
CA THR A 944 17.40 -13.57 29.85
C THR A 944 17.74 -13.49 28.37
N LEU A 945 16.92 -14.06 27.48
CA LEU A 945 17.13 -13.96 26.03
C LEU A 945 17.21 -12.51 25.52
N PRO A 946 16.34 -11.56 25.93
CA PRO A 946 16.43 -10.16 25.53
C PRO A 946 17.78 -9.51 25.86
N PHE A 947 18.42 -9.88 26.97
CA PHE A 947 19.75 -9.37 27.32
C PHE A 947 20.80 -9.80 26.27
N LEU A 948 20.80 -11.08 25.88
CA LEU A 948 21.73 -11.59 24.86
C LEU A 948 21.50 -10.91 23.50
N ARG A 949 20.25 -10.69 23.13
CA ARG A 949 19.88 -9.97 21.89
C ARG A 949 20.41 -8.53 21.91
N ARG A 950 20.17 -7.79 23.00
CA ARG A 950 20.69 -6.41 23.19
C ARG A 950 22.21 -6.36 23.21
N ALA A 951 22.86 -7.31 23.88
CA ALA A 951 24.32 -7.43 23.91
C ALA A 951 24.88 -7.68 22.50
N SER A 952 24.27 -8.55 21.70
CA SER A 952 24.71 -8.80 20.32
C SER A 952 24.65 -7.55 19.46
N ILE A 953 23.60 -6.72 19.59
CA ILE A 953 23.45 -5.43 18.90
C ILE A 953 24.59 -4.48 19.31
N LEU A 954 24.81 -4.30 20.62
CA LEU A 954 25.85 -3.40 21.14
C LEU A 954 27.25 -3.85 20.70
N CYS A 955 27.58 -5.12 20.92
CA CYS A 955 28.89 -5.70 20.61
C CYS A 955 29.17 -5.65 19.10
N ARG A 956 28.20 -5.95 18.24
CA ARG A 956 28.34 -5.84 16.79
C ARG A 956 28.54 -4.39 16.34
N ALA A 957 27.81 -3.44 16.93
CA ALA A 957 27.95 -2.03 16.58
C ALA A 957 29.30 -1.44 17.02
N ALA A 958 29.74 -1.77 18.24
CA ALA A 958 30.98 -1.26 18.83
C ALA A 958 32.25 -1.94 18.25
N LEU A 959 32.21 -3.25 18.03
CA LEU A 959 33.35 -4.07 17.60
C LEU A 959 32.95 -5.05 16.49
N PRO A 960 32.63 -4.55 15.27
CA PRO A 960 32.04 -5.35 14.20
C PRO A 960 32.89 -6.53 13.75
N ARG A 961 34.23 -6.37 13.75
CA ARG A 961 35.17 -7.44 13.36
C ARG A 961 35.24 -8.57 14.39
N GLN A 962 35.20 -8.25 15.69
CA GLN A 962 35.34 -9.24 16.77
C GLN A 962 34.08 -10.09 16.95
N PHE A 963 32.91 -9.51 16.73
CA PHE A 963 31.62 -10.17 16.92
C PHE A 963 30.93 -10.51 15.60
N ALA A 964 31.67 -10.70 14.51
CA ALA A 964 31.13 -11.09 13.20
C ALA A 964 30.49 -12.50 13.25
N VAL A 965 29.43 -12.73 12.48
CA VAL A 965 28.87 -14.09 12.35
C VAL A 965 29.80 -14.90 11.44
N PRO A 966 30.23 -16.11 11.83
CA PRO A 966 30.99 -17.00 10.94
C PRO A 966 30.19 -17.32 9.67
N GLU A 967 30.85 -17.29 8.52
CA GLU A 967 30.24 -17.66 7.23
C GLU A 967 29.63 -19.07 7.32
N GLY A 968 28.33 -19.21 7.01
CA GLY A 968 27.61 -20.50 7.05
C GLY A 968 26.85 -20.84 8.33
N ALA A 969 26.92 -20.02 9.40
CA ALA A 969 26.21 -20.27 10.66
C ALA A 969 24.68 -20.02 10.62
N GLY A 970 24.13 -19.58 9.48
CA GLY A 970 22.74 -19.14 9.30
C GLY A 970 21.65 -20.23 9.34
N MET A 971 22.01 -21.49 9.59
CA MET A 971 21.08 -22.63 9.68
C MET A 971 21.47 -23.69 10.72
N SER A 972 22.19 -23.32 11.78
CA SER A 972 22.35 -24.23 12.92
C SER A 972 20.97 -24.70 13.42
N ALA A 973 20.80 -26.01 13.62
CA ALA A 973 19.61 -26.59 14.25
C ALA A 973 19.48 -26.20 15.74
N GLU A 974 20.49 -25.51 16.28
CA GLU A 974 20.53 -25.04 17.66
C GLU A 974 19.50 -23.92 17.91
N CYS A 975 19.05 -23.83 19.15
CA CYS A 975 18.16 -22.76 19.57
C CYS A 975 18.88 -21.40 19.57
N GLU A 976 18.12 -20.32 19.42
CA GLU A 976 18.63 -18.95 19.34
C GLU A 976 19.55 -18.58 20.52
N TYR A 977 19.19 -19.01 21.72
CA TYR A 977 19.97 -18.74 22.93
C TYR A 977 21.38 -19.30 22.84
N SER A 978 21.53 -20.58 22.44
CA SER A 978 22.84 -21.21 22.25
C SER A 978 23.66 -20.48 21.20
N ARG A 979 23.04 -20.13 20.06
CA ARG A 979 23.70 -19.39 18.98
C ARG A 979 24.23 -18.03 19.46
N LEU A 980 23.46 -17.31 20.27
CA LEU A 980 23.87 -16.02 20.85
C LEU A 980 25.00 -16.19 21.87
N LEU A 981 24.97 -17.22 22.74
CA LEU A 981 26.07 -17.50 23.67
C LEU A 981 27.38 -17.76 22.93
N THR A 982 27.33 -18.58 21.87
CA THR A 982 28.50 -18.89 21.03
C THR A 982 29.03 -17.65 20.32
N LEU A 983 28.15 -16.85 19.69
CA LEU A 983 28.54 -15.61 19.01
C LEU A 983 29.21 -14.61 19.96
N LEU A 984 28.69 -14.53 21.19
CA LEU A 984 29.19 -13.59 22.20
C LEU A 984 30.38 -14.13 22.99
N GLY A 985 30.77 -15.39 22.79
CA GLY A 985 31.84 -16.04 23.54
C GLY A 985 31.53 -16.21 25.04
N ILE A 986 30.26 -16.41 25.40
CA ILE A 986 29.80 -16.54 26.79
C ILE A 986 29.68 -18.03 27.15
N PRO A 987 30.31 -18.50 28.24
CA PRO A 987 30.13 -19.88 28.69
C PRO A 987 28.70 -20.11 29.22
N PRO A 988 28.02 -21.19 28.81
CA PRO A 988 26.68 -21.53 29.30
C PRO A 988 26.68 -21.75 30.82
N LEU A 989 25.52 -21.54 31.47
CA LEU A 989 25.39 -21.70 32.92
C LEU A 989 25.69 -23.14 33.38
N ALA A 990 25.43 -24.14 32.52
CA ALA A 990 25.79 -25.53 32.78
C ALA A 990 27.30 -25.74 33.04
N ASP A 991 28.17 -24.86 32.54
CA ASP A 991 29.62 -24.91 32.76
C ASP A 991 30.07 -24.20 34.05
N LEU A 992 29.17 -23.53 34.77
CA LEU A 992 29.48 -22.79 36.00
C LEU A 992 30.25 -23.61 37.06
N PRO A 993 29.95 -24.91 37.30
CA PRO A 993 30.71 -25.73 38.25
C PRO A 993 32.22 -25.82 37.95
N ARG A 994 32.64 -25.55 36.71
CA ARG A 994 34.05 -25.58 36.27
C ARG A 994 34.70 -24.19 36.26
N GLN A 995 33.99 -23.15 36.69
CA GLN A 995 34.39 -21.74 36.58
C GLN A 995 34.49 -21.06 37.96
N ASP A 996 35.54 -21.34 38.72
CA ASP A 996 35.72 -20.83 40.09
C ASP A 996 35.65 -19.30 40.18
N THR A 997 36.25 -18.59 39.21
CA THR A 997 36.23 -17.12 39.16
C THR A 997 34.81 -16.56 39.05
N LEU A 998 33.94 -17.19 38.26
CA LEU A 998 32.54 -16.78 38.13
C LEU A 998 31.72 -17.11 39.37
N GLN A 999 31.96 -18.28 39.99
CA GLN A 999 31.31 -18.65 41.25
C GLN A 999 31.63 -17.65 42.37
N ASN A 1000 32.91 -17.24 42.48
CA ASN A 1000 33.35 -16.23 43.45
C ASN A 1000 32.69 -14.86 43.19
N ALA A 1001 32.62 -14.44 41.92
CA ALA A 1001 31.94 -13.20 41.53
C ALA A 1001 30.45 -13.22 41.92
N LEU A 1002 29.74 -14.29 41.54
CA LEU A 1002 28.32 -14.51 41.84
C LEU A 1002 28.04 -14.52 43.35
N SER A 1003 28.79 -15.33 44.12
CA SER A 1003 28.64 -15.38 45.58
C SER A 1003 28.86 -13.99 46.20
N GLY A 1004 29.84 -13.25 45.69
CA GLY A 1004 30.13 -11.89 46.11
C GLY A 1004 28.96 -10.92 45.91
N TRP A 1005 28.36 -10.91 44.72
CA TRP A 1005 27.19 -10.08 44.40
C TRP A 1005 25.95 -10.48 45.20
N CYS A 1006 25.70 -11.78 45.32
CA CYS A 1006 24.53 -12.32 46.03
C CYS A 1006 24.60 -12.02 47.54
N ALA A 1007 25.78 -12.12 48.16
CA ALA A 1007 25.97 -11.73 49.54
C ALA A 1007 25.87 -10.21 49.76
N HIS A 1008 26.33 -9.39 48.80
CA HIS A 1008 26.12 -7.93 48.90
C HIS A 1008 24.61 -7.60 48.84
N TYR A 1009 23.86 -8.23 47.93
CA TYR A 1009 22.40 -8.06 47.87
C TYR A 1009 21.71 -8.54 49.15
N GLY A 1010 22.01 -9.76 49.61
CA GLY A 1010 21.36 -10.38 50.77
C GLY A 1010 21.59 -9.65 52.09
N HIS A 1011 22.77 -9.04 52.28
CA HIS A 1011 23.09 -8.27 53.50
C HIS A 1011 22.76 -6.77 53.40
N SER A 1012 22.30 -6.28 52.24
CA SER A 1012 22.04 -4.84 52.07
C SER A 1012 20.72 -4.42 52.72
N HIS A 1013 20.79 -3.50 53.67
CA HIS A 1013 19.60 -2.86 54.26
C HIS A 1013 18.75 -2.12 53.22
N ALA A 1014 19.36 -1.60 52.16
CA ALA A 1014 18.65 -0.94 51.07
C ALA A 1014 17.77 -1.91 50.27
N ALA A 1015 18.23 -3.15 50.04
CA ALA A 1015 17.43 -4.19 49.38
C ALA A 1015 16.21 -4.61 50.21
N ALA A 1016 16.33 -4.59 51.55
CA ALA A 1016 15.23 -4.89 52.47
C ALA A 1016 14.13 -3.79 52.48
N GLN A 1017 14.49 -2.52 52.28
CA GLN A 1017 13.53 -1.42 52.16
C GLN A 1017 12.77 -1.42 50.82
N LEU A 1018 13.41 -1.89 49.75
CA LEU A 1018 12.89 -1.83 48.37
C LEU A 1018 12.01 -3.02 47.96
N ASN A 1019 11.66 -3.91 48.88
CA ASN A 1019 10.71 -5.02 48.64
C ASN A 1019 11.07 -5.83 47.37
N CYS A 1020 12.32 -6.30 47.27
CA CYS A 1020 12.99 -6.95 46.13
C CYS A 1020 13.74 -6.00 45.17
N GLY A 1021 13.23 -4.80 44.86
CA GLY A 1021 13.92 -3.78 44.05
C GLY A 1021 14.34 -4.19 42.61
N VAL A 1022 14.14 -5.44 42.21
CA VAL A 1022 14.47 -5.98 40.89
C VAL A 1022 13.20 -6.10 40.06
N VAL A 1023 13.20 -5.44 38.90
CA VAL A 1023 12.10 -5.45 37.94
C VAL A 1023 12.53 -6.20 36.68
N LEU A 1024 11.67 -7.08 36.17
CA LEU A 1024 11.89 -7.85 34.95
C LEU A 1024 11.24 -7.17 33.75
N ASP A 1025 11.95 -7.13 32.63
CA ASP A 1025 11.42 -6.67 31.34
C ASP A 1025 10.48 -7.71 30.74
N TYR A 1026 9.46 -7.26 30.01
CA TYR A 1026 8.47 -8.17 29.40
C TYR A 1026 9.03 -8.83 28.12
N PRO A 1027 9.23 -10.16 28.08
CA PRO A 1027 10.05 -10.82 27.06
C PRO A 1027 9.27 -11.33 25.84
N VAL A 1028 8.09 -10.78 25.55
CA VAL A 1028 7.21 -11.27 24.47
C VAL A 1028 7.28 -10.38 23.22
N VAL A 1029 6.66 -10.84 22.13
CA VAL A 1029 6.43 -10.04 20.92
C VAL A 1029 5.36 -8.98 21.21
N TYR A 1030 5.70 -7.69 21.13
CA TYR A 1030 4.75 -6.64 21.48
C TYR A 1030 3.62 -6.55 20.47
N GLN A 1031 2.38 -6.57 20.95
CA GLN A 1031 1.17 -6.41 20.14
C GLN A 1031 0.42 -5.12 20.54
N LEU A 1032 -0.30 -4.56 19.56
CA LEU A 1032 -1.31 -3.52 19.77
C LEU A 1032 -2.60 -4.15 20.32
N ALA A 1033 -3.54 -3.32 20.79
CA ALA A 1033 -4.88 -3.72 21.19
C ALA A 1033 -5.54 -4.58 20.09
N ARG A 1034 -6.05 -5.77 20.45
CA ARG A 1034 -6.61 -6.74 19.49
C ARG A 1034 -7.98 -6.27 19.01
N LEU A 1035 -7.99 -5.63 17.85
CA LEU A 1035 -9.21 -5.29 17.14
C LEU A 1035 -9.93 -6.58 16.66
N PRO A 1036 -11.28 -6.62 16.70
CA PRO A 1036 -12.03 -7.78 16.25
C PRO A 1036 -11.90 -8.00 14.73
N ALA A 1037 -12.04 -9.24 14.27
CA ALA A 1037 -11.98 -9.56 12.85
C ALA A 1037 -13.10 -8.90 12.03
N MET A 1038 -14.28 -8.72 12.64
CA MET A 1038 -15.42 -7.98 12.08
C MET A 1038 -15.65 -6.71 12.90
N LEU A 1039 -15.67 -5.56 12.22
CA LEU A 1039 -15.86 -4.26 12.87
C LEU A 1039 -17.21 -4.17 13.61
N ASP A 1040 -18.25 -4.77 13.03
CA ASP A 1040 -19.62 -4.86 13.56
C ASP A 1040 -19.66 -5.36 15.02
N THR A 1041 -18.70 -6.19 15.41
CA THR A 1041 -18.57 -6.73 16.78
C THR A 1041 -18.42 -5.63 17.83
N LEU A 1042 -17.80 -4.50 17.50
CA LEU A 1042 -17.67 -3.35 18.41
C LEU A 1042 -19.00 -2.64 18.67
N PHE A 1043 -20.00 -2.83 17.81
CA PHE A 1043 -21.31 -2.18 17.94
C PHE A 1043 -22.35 -3.04 18.67
N ILE A 1044 -22.08 -4.33 18.91
CA ILE A 1044 -23.01 -5.24 19.60
C ILE A 1044 -23.17 -4.89 21.09
N ASP A 1045 -22.08 -4.53 21.76
CA ASP A 1045 -22.06 -4.17 23.20
C ASP A 1045 -21.22 -2.90 23.43
N GLN A 1046 -21.75 -1.76 22.96
CA GLN A 1046 -21.05 -0.47 22.99
C GLN A 1046 -20.74 0.00 24.43
N GLU A 1047 -21.56 -0.36 25.41
CA GLU A 1047 -21.32 0.03 26.80
C GLU A 1047 -20.08 -0.64 27.40
N ARG A 1048 -19.71 -1.81 26.90
CA ARG A 1048 -18.56 -2.56 27.38
C ARG A 1048 -17.24 -2.14 26.73
N THR A 1049 -17.22 -1.91 25.41
CA THR A 1049 -15.97 -1.63 24.67
C THR A 1049 -15.79 -0.18 24.26
N MET A 1050 -16.87 0.62 24.22
CA MET A 1050 -16.85 1.98 23.68
C MET A 1050 -17.18 3.03 24.74
N ARG A 1051 -17.13 2.69 26.02
CA ARG A 1051 -17.39 3.61 27.13
C ARG A 1051 -16.14 4.42 27.46
N CYS A 1052 -16.24 5.75 27.36
CA CYS A 1052 -15.15 6.66 27.68
C CYS A 1052 -14.72 6.52 29.15
N ALA A 1053 -13.40 6.47 29.39
CA ALA A 1053 -12.86 6.36 30.74
C ALA A 1053 -13.07 7.63 31.57
N SER A 1054 -13.16 8.80 30.93
CA SER A 1054 -13.28 10.12 31.58
C SER A 1054 -14.74 10.45 31.94
N CYS A 1055 -15.64 10.62 30.95
CA CYS A 1055 -17.04 10.97 31.19
C CYS A 1055 -17.96 9.78 31.50
N LYS A 1056 -17.47 8.54 31.37
CA LYS A 1056 -18.23 7.30 31.59
C LYS A 1056 -19.46 7.13 30.69
N MET A 1057 -19.57 7.89 29.59
CA MET A 1057 -20.59 7.75 28.55
C MET A 1057 -20.02 7.08 27.30
N VAL A 1058 -20.88 6.58 26.41
CA VAL A 1058 -20.47 6.12 25.08
C VAL A 1058 -20.34 7.34 24.17
N PRO A 1059 -19.14 7.69 23.66
CA PRO A 1059 -18.94 8.88 22.85
C PRO A 1059 -19.69 8.81 21.52
N ALA A 1060 -20.13 9.96 21.02
CA ALA A 1060 -20.71 10.06 19.68
C ALA A 1060 -19.68 9.67 18.62
N ASP A 1061 -18.46 10.21 18.69
CA ASP A 1061 -17.29 9.75 17.93
C ASP A 1061 -16.28 9.16 18.91
N ALA A 1062 -16.14 7.84 18.90
CA ALA A 1062 -15.24 7.13 19.80
C ALA A 1062 -13.90 6.79 19.11
N ALA A 1063 -12.82 7.09 19.81
CA ALA A 1063 -11.45 6.81 19.43
C ALA A 1063 -10.87 5.72 20.35
N LEU A 1064 -10.52 4.55 19.80
CA LEU A 1064 -9.93 3.45 20.56
C LEU A 1064 -8.41 3.57 20.55
N CYS A 1065 -7.79 3.76 21.72
CA CYS A 1065 -6.34 3.78 21.85
C CYS A 1065 -5.76 2.40 21.54
N LEU A 1066 -4.98 2.28 20.46
CA LEU A 1066 -4.40 1.01 20.03
C LEU A 1066 -3.24 0.55 20.93
N LEU A 1067 -2.76 1.41 21.83
CA LEU A 1067 -1.71 1.06 22.79
C LEU A 1067 -2.26 0.35 24.04
N CYS A 1068 -3.41 0.78 24.56
CA CYS A 1068 -3.97 0.33 25.84
C CYS A 1068 -5.44 -0.11 25.80
N GLY A 1069 -6.11 0.00 24.65
CA GLY A 1069 -7.50 -0.42 24.45
C GLY A 1069 -8.55 0.51 25.05
N THR A 1070 -8.16 1.65 25.65
CA THR A 1070 -9.11 2.61 26.23
C THR A 1070 -9.88 3.35 25.14
N ALA A 1071 -11.20 3.49 25.32
CA ALA A 1071 -12.02 4.36 24.49
C ALA A 1071 -11.96 5.81 24.99
N CYS A 1072 -11.70 6.73 24.07
CA CYS A 1072 -11.65 8.18 24.28
C CYS A 1072 -12.74 8.85 23.43
N CYS A 1073 -13.27 9.97 23.91
CA CYS A 1073 -14.10 10.89 23.15
C CYS A 1073 -13.25 11.63 22.12
N LEU A 1074 -13.67 11.63 20.86
CA LEU A 1074 -13.09 12.47 19.83
C LEU A 1074 -13.91 13.76 19.70
N GLN A 1075 -13.28 14.92 19.89
CA GLN A 1075 -13.89 16.25 19.69
C GLN A 1075 -15.23 16.49 20.44
N SER A 1076 -15.49 15.77 21.52
CA SER A 1076 -16.72 15.96 22.31
C SER A 1076 -16.54 17.07 23.34
N ASP A 1077 -17.59 17.83 23.64
CA ASP A 1077 -17.52 18.94 24.61
C ASP A 1077 -17.32 18.49 26.07
N CYS A 1078 -17.58 17.21 26.38
CA CYS A 1078 -17.53 16.68 27.74
C CYS A 1078 -16.12 16.38 28.29
N CYS A 1079 -15.13 16.16 27.42
CA CYS A 1079 -13.78 15.70 27.81
C CYS A 1079 -12.71 16.59 27.20
N LYS A 1080 -12.77 17.89 27.52
CA LYS A 1080 -11.78 18.90 27.14
C LYS A 1080 -11.14 19.47 28.40
N ASP A 1081 -9.82 19.62 28.39
CA ASP A 1081 -9.12 20.38 29.42
C ASP A 1081 -9.12 21.86 29.03
N THR A 1082 -9.72 22.68 29.91
CA THR A 1082 -9.80 24.15 29.78
C THR A 1082 -8.87 24.89 30.74
N GLU A 1083 -8.20 24.20 31.67
CA GLU A 1083 -7.51 24.84 32.81
C GLU A 1083 -6.08 25.34 32.50
N GLY A 1084 -5.61 25.23 31.25
CA GLY A 1084 -4.21 25.55 30.86
C GLY A 1084 -3.99 26.59 29.76
N GLY A 1085 -5.02 27.32 29.32
CA GLY A 1085 -4.89 28.33 28.25
C GLY A 1085 -4.86 27.77 26.81
N GLY A 1086 -4.98 26.45 26.63
CA GLY A 1086 -5.22 25.79 25.34
C GLY A 1086 -6.24 24.65 25.50
N GLU A 1087 -7.21 24.55 24.59
CA GLU A 1087 -8.25 23.51 24.59
C GLU A 1087 -7.65 22.17 24.15
N HIS A 1088 -7.35 21.28 25.11
CA HIS A 1088 -6.85 19.93 24.79
C HIS A 1088 -7.99 18.90 24.83
N GLY A 1089 -8.13 18.11 23.77
CA GLY A 1089 -9.10 17.02 23.71
C GLY A 1089 -8.64 15.75 24.44
N GLU A 1090 -9.57 14.79 24.62
CA GLU A 1090 -9.31 13.56 25.37
C GLU A 1090 -8.21 12.69 24.75
N CYS A 1091 -8.10 12.64 23.41
CA CYS A 1091 -7.06 11.84 22.76
C CYS A 1091 -5.67 12.39 23.10
N ASN A 1092 -5.51 13.71 23.14
CA ASN A 1092 -4.26 14.37 23.52
C ASN A 1092 -3.92 14.20 25.00
N MET A 1093 -4.91 14.31 25.89
CA MET A 1093 -4.73 14.05 27.32
C MET A 1093 -4.31 12.59 27.56
N HIS A 1094 -5.05 11.64 26.98
CA HIS A 1094 -4.77 10.22 27.11
C HIS A 1094 -3.41 9.83 26.50
N MET A 1095 -3.01 10.46 25.39
CA MET A 1095 -1.68 10.28 24.80
C MET A 1095 -0.57 10.53 25.83
N ARG A 1096 -0.66 11.62 26.62
CA ARG A 1096 0.36 12.00 27.61
C ARG A 1096 0.54 10.95 28.70
N GLU A 1097 -0.55 10.32 29.13
CA GLU A 1097 -0.53 9.28 30.15
C GLU A 1097 -0.13 7.91 29.60
N CYS A 1098 -0.64 7.56 28.42
CA CYS A 1098 -0.49 6.23 27.84
C CYS A 1098 0.80 6.08 27.02
N GLY A 1099 0.96 6.90 25.98
CA GLY A 1099 2.06 6.81 25.01
C GLY A 1099 3.19 7.83 25.24
N GLY A 1100 3.02 8.74 26.19
CA GLY A 1100 3.95 9.84 26.48
C GLY A 1100 3.85 10.94 25.43
N ALA A 1101 4.60 10.80 24.33
CA ALA A 1101 4.64 11.81 23.26
C ALA A 1101 3.91 11.39 21.98
N ILE A 1102 3.43 10.14 21.91
CA ILE A 1102 2.76 9.57 20.72
C ILE A 1102 1.40 8.98 21.07
N GLY A 1103 0.43 9.18 20.18
CA GLY A 1103 -0.91 8.60 20.26
C GLY A 1103 -1.23 7.82 19.00
N VAL A 1104 -1.87 6.65 19.16
CA VAL A 1104 -2.37 5.84 18.04
C VAL A 1104 -3.80 5.42 18.36
N PHE A 1105 -4.76 5.93 17.58
CA PHE A 1105 -6.17 5.71 17.84
C PHE A 1105 -6.89 5.20 16.60
N PHE A 1106 -7.73 4.18 16.76
CA PHE A 1106 -8.66 3.77 15.71
C PHE A 1106 -10.01 4.48 15.91
N LEU A 1107 -10.41 5.26 14.91
CA LEU A 1107 -11.65 6.02 14.90
C LEU A 1107 -12.77 5.17 14.31
N VAL A 1108 -13.64 4.65 15.18
CA VAL A 1108 -14.58 3.60 14.80
C VAL A 1108 -15.58 4.07 13.74
N LYS A 1109 -16.23 5.23 13.95
CA LYS A 1109 -17.21 5.76 12.98
C LYS A 1109 -16.57 6.33 11.71
N ARG A 1110 -15.42 6.97 11.85
CA ARG A 1110 -14.69 7.57 10.70
C ARG A 1110 -13.98 6.51 9.86
N CYS A 1111 -13.82 5.29 10.38
CA CYS A 1111 -13.10 4.17 9.77
C CYS A 1111 -11.69 4.62 9.32
N ALA A 1112 -10.91 5.11 10.27
CA ALA A 1112 -9.58 5.67 10.03
C ALA A 1112 -8.68 5.53 11.27
N VAL A 1113 -7.36 5.62 11.09
CA VAL A 1113 -6.41 5.64 12.20
C VAL A 1113 -5.84 7.05 12.37
N LEU A 1114 -5.96 7.59 13.56
CA LEU A 1114 -5.41 8.86 14.00
C LEU A 1114 -4.06 8.63 14.69
N TYR A 1115 -3.02 9.26 14.14
CA TYR A 1115 -1.72 9.37 14.79
C TYR A 1115 -1.56 10.76 15.38
N LEU A 1116 -1.06 10.84 16.61
CA LEU A 1116 -0.71 12.09 17.30
C LEU A 1116 0.76 12.06 17.72
N TYR A 1117 1.43 13.21 17.61
CA TYR A 1117 2.76 13.46 18.16
C TYR A 1117 2.87 14.91 18.60
N ALA A 1118 3.13 15.12 19.89
CA ALA A 1118 3.13 16.43 20.52
C ALA A 1118 1.83 17.21 20.22
N ASN A 1119 1.90 18.22 19.34
CA ASN A 1119 0.77 19.09 18.99
C ASN A 1119 0.28 18.89 17.55
N ASN A 1120 0.81 17.88 16.87
CA ASN A 1120 0.56 17.57 15.47
C ASN A 1120 -0.09 16.19 15.34
N GLY A 1121 -0.80 15.98 14.24
CA GLY A 1121 -1.46 14.71 13.97
C GLY A 1121 -1.62 14.43 12.48
N ALA A 1122 -2.04 13.20 12.17
CA ALA A 1122 -2.39 12.81 10.82
C ALA A 1122 -3.39 11.66 10.82
N PHE A 1123 -4.32 11.69 9.86
CA PHE A 1123 -5.21 10.56 9.57
C PHE A 1123 -4.59 9.62 8.53
N THR A 1124 -4.78 8.33 8.75
CA THR A 1124 -4.39 7.27 7.82
C THR A 1124 -5.57 6.33 7.56
N PRO A 1125 -5.54 5.59 6.45
CA PRO A 1125 -6.65 4.71 6.10
C PRO A 1125 -6.89 3.61 7.15
N SER A 1126 -8.11 3.11 7.18
CA SER A 1126 -8.52 2.03 8.10
C SER A 1126 -7.69 0.74 7.89
N PRO A 1127 -7.43 -0.03 8.96
CA PRO A 1127 -6.99 -1.42 8.83
C PRO A 1127 -8.13 -2.35 8.38
N TYR A 1128 -9.38 -1.87 8.31
CA TYR A 1128 -10.51 -2.66 7.83
C TYR A 1128 -10.84 -2.38 6.36
N LEU A 1129 -11.29 -3.44 5.68
CA LEU A 1129 -11.75 -3.44 4.29
C LEU A 1129 -13.08 -4.21 4.19
N ASP A 1130 -13.91 -3.90 3.20
CA ASP A 1130 -15.13 -4.66 2.93
C ASP A 1130 -14.86 -6.03 2.29
N ALA A 1131 -15.92 -6.80 2.02
CA ALA A 1131 -15.81 -8.13 1.40
C ALA A 1131 -15.10 -8.13 0.03
N HIS A 1132 -15.04 -6.99 -0.64
CA HIS A 1132 -14.40 -6.81 -1.94
C HIS A 1132 -13.00 -6.22 -1.83
N GLY A 1133 -12.47 -6.06 -0.61
CA GLY A 1133 -11.14 -5.51 -0.39
C GLY A 1133 -11.05 -4.00 -0.57
N GLU A 1134 -12.17 -3.27 -0.45
CA GLU A 1134 -12.23 -1.81 -0.57
C GLU A 1134 -12.48 -1.13 0.79
N MET A 1135 -11.99 0.11 0.93
CA MET A 1135 -12.17 0.89 2.16
C MET A 1135 -13.50 1.64 2.14
N ASP A 1136 -14.30 1.51 3.20
CA ASP A 1136 -15.49 2.33 3.38
C ASP A 1136 -15.22 3.55 4.29
N SER A 1137 -14.76 4.64 3.69
CA SER A 1137 -14.45 5.87 4.41
C SER A 1137 -15.68 6.44 5.09
N SER A 1138 -15.60 6.66 6.41
CA SER A 1138 -16.72 7.11 7.24
C SER A 1138 -17.97 6.22 7.16
N MET A 1139 -17.80 4.95 6.78
CA MET A 1139 -18.89 3.96 6.68
C MET A 1139 -20.07 4.42 5.81
N ARG A 1140 -19.81 5.23 4.77
CA ARG A 1140 -20.87 5.82 3.92
C ARG A 1140 -21.58 4.77 3.07
N ARG A 1141 -20.88 3.70 2.67
CA ARG A 1141 -21.45 2.62 1.85
C ARG A 1141 -22.22 1.60 2.69
N GLY A 1142 -22.03 1.60 4.01
CA GLY A 1142 -22.74 0.72 4.94
C GLY A 1142 -22.38 -0.76 4.79
N ARG A 1143 -21.26 -1.08 4.13
CA ARG A 1143 -20.82 -2.46 3.92
C ARG A 1143 -20.07 -2.95 5.15
N ARG A 1144 -20.26 -4.23 5.48
CA ARG A 1144 -19.52 -4.88 6.57
C ARG A 1144 -18.02 -4.80 6.34
N GLN A 1145 -17.28 -4.50 7.41
CA GLN A 1145 -15.84 -4.25 7.37
C GLN A 1145 -15.07 -5.35 8.12
N TYR A 1146 -14.00 -5.85 7.52
CA TYR A 1146 -13.16 -6.95 8.00
C TYR A 1146 -11.70 -6.51 8.20
N LEU A 1147 -11.07 -6.95 9.28
CA LEU A 1147 -9.70 -6.58 9.61
C LEU A 1147 -8.72 -7.19 8.59
N HIS A 1148 -7.95 -6.35 7.93
CA HIS A 1148 -6.93 -6.77 6.97
C HIS A 1148 -5.56 -6.87 7.65
N HIS A 1149 -5.02 -8.09 7.75
CA HIS A 1149 -3.83 -8.39 8.54
C HIS A 1149 -2.59 -7.58 8.11
N ALA A 1150 -2.34 -7.41 6.81
CA ALA A 1150 -1.16 -6.67 6.35
C ALA A 1150 -1.23 -5.17 6.72
N ARG A 1151 -2.42 -4.56 6.65
CA ARG A 1151 -2.62 -3.16 7.07
C ARG A 1151 -2.47 -3.01 8.58
N TRP A 1152 -2.96 -3.98 9.32
CA TRP A 1152 -2.79 -4.04 10.78
C TRP A 1152 -1.32 -4.17 11.20
N GLU A 1153 -0.57 -5.04 10.53
CA GLU A 1153 0.86 -5.22 10.79
C GLU A 1153 1.68 -3.98 10.40
N ASP A 1154 1.28 -3.24 9.37
CA ASP A 1154 1.92 -1.97 9.01
C ASP A 1154 1.80 -0.91 10.13
N ILE A 1155 0.60 -0.75 10.70
CA ILE A 1155 0.37 0.13 11.87
C ILE A 1155 1.27 -0.30 13.05
N ARG A 1156 1.34 -1.60 13.31
CA ARG A 1156 2.20 -2.16 14.36
C ARG A 1156 3.68 -1.85 14.10
N LYS A 1157 4.17 -2.05 12.86
CA LYS A 1157 5.56 -1.77 12.46
C LYS A 1157 5.92 -0.29 12.57
N ILE A 1158 5.01 0.62 12.22
CA ILE A 1158 5.20 2.07 12.37
C ILE A 1158 5.42 2.41 13.85
N TRP A 1159 4.62 1.84 14.74
CA TRP A 1159 4.76 2.03 16.19
C TRP A 1159 6.06 1.43 16.73
N LEU A 1160 6.37 0.17 16.39
CA LEU A 1160 7.56 -0.54 16.88
C LEU A 1160 8.88 0.14 16.48
N ASN A 1161 8.92 0.77 15.31
CA ASN A 1161 10.11 1.47 14.80
C ASN A 1161 10.13 2.96 15.16
N HIS A 1162 9.28 3.40 16.10
CA HIS A 1162 9.16 4.80 16.53
C HIS A 1162 8.95 5.79 15.36
N GLY A 1163 8.28 5.34 14.29
CA GLY A 1163 8.14 6.06 13.03
C GLY A 1163 7.00 7.09 12.98
N ILE A 1164 6.15 7.13 14.02
CA ILE A 1164 4.95 7.98 14.10
C ILE A 1164 5.26 9.47 13.87
N PRO A 1165 6.27 10.09 14.53
CA PRO A 1165 6.57 11.51 14.31
C PRO A 1165 6.96 11.81 12.86
N THR A 1166 7.75 10.93 12.25
CA THR A 1166 8.16 11.07 10.84
C THR A 1166 6.97 10.87 9.88
N LEU A 1167 6.07 9.94 10.17
CA LEU A 1167 4.85 9.74 9.38
C LEU A 1167 3.98 10.99 9.37
N ILE A 1168 3.76 11.59 10.56
CA ILE A 1168 2.98 12.82 10.71
C ILE A 1168 3.67 13.97 9.96
N ALA A 1169 4.98 14.14 10.17
CA ALA A 1169 5.76 15.20 9.54
C ALA A 1169 5.70 15.14 8.00
N ARG A 1170 5.84 13.94 7.41
CA ARG A 1170 5.72 13.73 5.96
C ARG A 1170 4.34 14.10 5.43
N LYS A 1171 3.28 13.76 6.16
CA LYS A 1171 1.91 14.10 5.76
C LYS A 1171 1.65 15.59 5.83
N LEU A 1172 2.00 16.24 6.93
CA LEU A 1172 1.87 17.69 7.10
C LEU A 1172 2.71 18.49 6.09
N GLU A 1173 3.87 17.98 5.67
CA GLU A 1173 4.64 18.63 4.61
C GLU A 1173 3.96 18.49 3.24
N SER A 1174 3.25 17.38 2.99
CA SER A 1174 2.56 17.11 1.71
C SER A 1174 1.21 17.83 1.55
N THR A 1175 0.60 18.31 2.64
CA THR A 1175 -0.75 18.90 2.63
C THR A 1175 -0.76 20.26 3.33
N VAL A 1176 -1.56 21.21 2.84
CA VAL A 1176 -1.80 22.47 3.57
C VAL A 1176 -2.71 22.19 4.75
N ASP A 1177 -2.11 22.05 5.93
CA ASP A 1177 -2.81 21.81 7.19
C ASP A 1177 -3.01 23.10 7.99
N SER A 1178 -4.22 23.31 8.50
CA SER A 1178 -4.59 24.46 9.32
C SER A 1178 -4.35 24.27 10.82
N GLY A 1179 -3.85 23.11 11.24
CA GLY A 1179 -3.70 22.75 12.65
C GLY A 1179 -5.01 22.37 13.33
N GLY A 1180 -5.03 22.43 14.66
CA GLY A 1180 -6.18 22.06 15.50
C GLY A 1180 -6.12 20.65 16.10
N TRP A 1181 -5.01 19.93 15.91
CA TRP A 1181 -4.80 18.57 16.42
C TRP A 1181 -4.87 18.47 17.95
N GLU A 1182 -4.53 19.54 18.67
CA GLU A 1182 -4.57 19.60 20.14
C GLU A 1182 -5.99 19.41 20.70
N THR A 1183 -7.01 19.81 19.93
CA THR A 1183 -8.43 19.74 20.34
C THR A 1183 -9.06 18.34 20.22
N LEU A 1184 -8.32 17.38 19.64
CA LEU A 1184 -8.79 16.01 19.38
C LEU A 1184 -8.77 15.10 20.60
#